data_AF-A0A7Y4TUA5-F1
#
_entry.id   AF-A0A7Y4TUA5-F1
#
_cell.length_a   1.000
_cell.length_b   1.000
_cell.length_c   1.000
_cell.angle_alpha   90.00
_cell.angle_beta   90.00
_cell.angle_gamma   90.00
#
_symmetry.space_group_name_H-M   'P 1'
#
loop_
_entity.id
_entity.type
_entity.pdbx_description
1 polymer ?
#
loop_
_entity_poly.entity_id
_entity_poly.type
_entity_poly.pdbx_seq_one_letter_code
_entity_poly.pdbx_strand_id
1 'polypeptide(L)'
;MRQLFLYAIIPLLLFSPNNDKYNPVQPDRPGGTSKWTGTLVLDQKYEGITGTSERHVKVSFVNALPTLHRDDDIVDLNFTDDKGTGNVTYHAEAYIGGKKIGYTDCSGGGKSELHEVVVDEEDNNYRIHAMGPGCIGTTVYEGKAEEYGPEITDIIVSDEPLGNKNMLAGTRTTVVDLGGDLGTVTTTITWSLSRETTDAELIVTPENYHDWMPEPGINEMIKGNTIRIDLKVHGPNGQPLRSRVRSFELRLSNTSKEPGIVLNAPVTPLTTFPDLRFLPQSNAAVSDEFQKADIGCLDGSSGSILIGSFDGGGYTTLTAVAILQDNSRLEGHLLISGGNTEIPIPKRAANSNIALKWWNANNNPADDYDDETSAGNKNNGDGLTAYEEYRGVISRGKHKRLDPAEKEVGVWMKPGEVFLYREGIRWLENSTGMKVIQFSDNEIGPDRRLNKNFQTAHTYDQYALKLTRRNLRSGVLGRVSPTPGIPQTVQNVFIDLTQISQRYDQEELEARSLNVAVLFTHEELIAKTISHELGHAMNIQHHGNHIIGSANVWVQQGVPVRIFHPYGTPEENTRPYHLLGSYSDKGGQASGDIFCIMNYNPLCNYSYKRLPDTEVFIMVPRIPLGQIMCNDKTGTQINATVYYFGDAENGNCLSQIKLK
;
A
#
# COMPACT_ATOMS: atom_id res chain seq x y z
N MET A 1 -65.52 -55.59 12.89
CA MET A 1 -65.17 -55.50 11.45
C MET A 1 -64.95 -54.07 10.98
N ARG A 2 -65.87 -53.10 11.18
CA ARG A 2 -65.62 -51.67 10.88
C ARG A 2 -64.34 -51.09 11.52
N GLN A 3 -63.99 -51.49 12.75
CA GLN A 3 -62.74 -51.07 13.42
C GLN A 3 -61.47 -51.69 12.82
N LEU A 4 -61.53 -52.90 12.26
CA LEU A 4 -60.35 -53.57 11.65
C LEU A 4 -60.00 -52.99 10.29
N PHE A 5 -60.98 -52.41 9.59
CA PHE A 5 -60.74 -51.78 8.31
C PHE A 5 -60.20 -50.36 8.43
N LEU A 6 -60.51 -49.65 9.52
CA LEU A 6 -59.74 -48.45 9.86
C LEU A 6 -58.25 -48.82 9.98
N TYR A 7 -57.89 -49.95 10.61
CA TYR A 7 -56.49 -50.38 10.71
C TYR A 7 -55.81 -50.76 9.38
N ALA A 8 -56.57 -51.09 8.32
CA ALA A 8 -56.00 -51.37 6.99
C ALA A 8 -55.72 -50.10 6.16
N ILE A 9 -56.39 -48.98 6.47
CA ILE A 9 -56.19 -47.66 5.82
C ILE A 9 -55.26 -46.76 6.67
N ILE A 10 -55.17 -47.02 7.98
CA ILE A 10 -54.30 -46.30 8.93
C ILE A 10 -52.78 -46.37 8.64
N PRO A 11 -52.19 -47.37 7.93
CA PRO A 11 -50.74 -47.36 7.70
C PRO A 11 -50.26 -46.20 6.83
N LEU A 12 -51.14 -45.44 6.16
CA LEU A 12 -50.74 -44.23 5.43
C LEU A 12 -50.98 -42.93 6.19
N LEU A 13 -51.99 -42.86 7.07
CA LEU A 13 -52.25 -41.66 7.89
C LEU A 13 -51.21 -41.46 9.00
N LEU A 14 -50.47 -42.51 9.38
CA LEU A 14 -49.45 -42.45 10.44
C LEU A 14 -48.02 -42.20 9.93
N PHE A 15 -47.81 -42.17 8.61
CA PHE A 15 -46.49 -41.98 8.02
C PHE A 15 -46.47 -40.74 7.13
N SER A 16 -46.73 -39.58 7.77
CA SER A 16 -46.08 -38.36 7.31
C SER A 16 -44.57 -38.57 7.52
N PRO A 17 -43.73 -38.49 6.46
CA PRO A 17 -42.30 -38.68 6.60
C PRO A 17 -41.77 -37.63 7.59
N ASN A 18 -41.29 -38.09 8.73
CA ASN A 18 -40.62 -37.32 9.77
C ASN A 18 -41.39 -36.11 10.29
N ASN A 19 -42.23 -36.36 11.29
CA ASN A 19 -42.53 -35.39 12.34
C ASN A 19 -41.32 -35.26 13.31
N ASP A 20 -40.11 -35.16 12.75
CA ASP A 20 -38.95 -34.72 13.51
C ASP A 20 -39.30 -33.36 14.06
N LYS A 21 -39.11 -33.19 15.38
CA LYS A 21 -39.51 -32.01 16.15
C LYS A 21 -39.21 -30.75 15.35
N TYR A 22 -40.27 -30.12 14.85
CA TYR A 22 -40.23 -28.81 14.23
C TYR A 22 -39.66 -27.82 15.26
N ASN A 23 -38.35 -27.60 15.21
CA ASN A 23 -37.72 -26.47 15.84
C ASN A 23 -37.72 -25.37 14.78
N PRO A 24 -38.55 -24.31 14.91
CA PRO A 24 -38.48 -23.20 13.99
C PRO A 24 -37.05 -22.63 14.03
N VAL A 25 -36.30 -22.87 12.96
CA VAL A 25 -35.00 -22.24 12.76
C VAL A 25 -35.26 -20.74 12.58
N GLN A 26 -34.42 -19.92 13.21
CA GLN A 26 -34.61 -18.47 13.25
C GLN A 26 -34.70 -17.85 11.85
N PRO A 27 -35.57 -16.83 11.65
CA PRO A 27 -35.90 -16.26 10.33
C PRO A 27 -34.75 -15.51 9.61
N ASP A 28 -33.57 -15.38 10.22
CA ASP A 28 -32.48 -14.54 9.72
C ASP A 28 -31.47 -15.24 8.78
N ARG A 29 -31.77 -16.45 8.26
CA ARG A 29 -30.82 -17.15 7.36
C ARG A 29 -30.94 -16.68 5.89
N PRO A 30 -29.81 -16.41 5.20
CA PRO A 30 -29.72 -15.69 3.91
C PRO A 30 -30.30 -16.39 2.65
N GLY A 31 -31.19 -17.38 2.78
CA GLY A 31 -31.85 -18.06 1.66
C GLY A 31 -33.29 -17.63 1.37
N GLY A 32 -33.97 -17.05 2.36
CA GLY A 32 -35.44 -16.97 2.40
C GLY A 32 -36.10 -15.93 1.50
N THR A 33 -35.38 -14.90 1.07
CA THR A 33 -35.95 -13.78 0.29
C THR A 33 -35.86 -13.96 -1.22
N SER A 34 -35.30 -15.08 -1.69
CA SER A 34 -35.10 -15.33 -3.12
C SER A 34 -36.32 -15.98 -3.75
N LYS A 35 -36.58 -15.66 -5.03
CA LYS A 35 -37.64 -16.30 -5.80
C LYS A 35 -37.11 -17.51 -6.58
N TRP A 36 -37.94 -18.56 -6.69
CA TRP A 36 -37.55 -19.85 -7.22
C TRP A 36 -38.46 -20.31 -8.36
N THR A 37 -37.87 -20.95 -9.35
CA THR A 37 -38.57 -21.55 -10.51
C THR A 37 -38.17 -23.00 -10.67
N GLY A 38 -39.13 -23.91 -10.81
CA GLY A 38 -38.84 -25.31 -11.01
C GLY A 38 -39.96 -26.26 -10.59
N THR A 39 -39.65 -27.52 -10.30
CA THR A 39 -40.63 -28.57 -10.02
C THR A 39 -40.21 -29.50 -8.90
N LEU A 40 -41.19 -30.01 -8.14
CA LEU A 40 -41.01 -31.14 -7.24
C LEU A 40 -42.02 -32.23 -7.60
N VAL A 41 -41.59 -33.49 -7.50
CA VAL A 41 -42.38 -34.69 -7.78
C VAL A 41 -42.22 -35.64 -6.60
N LEU A 42 -43.33 -36.17 -6.10
CA LEU A 42 -43.38 -37.25 -5.10
C LEU A 42 -44.12 -38.44 -5.70
N ASP A 43 -43.44 -39.56 -5.76
CA ASP A 43 -43.95 -40.88 -6.12
C ASP A 43 -43.89 -41.77 -4.88
N GLN A 44 -45.04 -42.11 -4.30
CA GLN A 44 -45.12 -43.00 -3.14
C GLN A 44 -45.89 -44.26 -3.50
N LYS A 45 -45.35 -45.42 -3.13
CA LYS A 45 -45.94 -46.72 -3.38
C LYS A 45 -45.90 -47.56 -2.11
N TYR A 46 -47.03 -48.16 -1.74
CA TYR A 46 -47.13 -49.16 -0.69
C TYR A 46 -47.52 -50.51 -1.29
N GLU A 47 -46.85 -51.57 -0.84
CA GLU A 47 -47.20 -52.95 -1.14
C GLU A 47 -47.13 -53.79 0.14
N GLY A 48 -48.23 -54.41 0.54
CA GLY A 48 -48.28 -55.24 1.75
C GLY A 48 -49.49 -56.16 1.83
N ILE A 49 -49.59 -56.90 2.94
CA ILE A 49 -50.65 -57.90 3.14
C ILE A 49 -52.06 -57.31 3.22
N THR A 50 -52.18 -56.02 3.58
CA THR A 50 -53.46 -55.31 3.63
C THR A 50 -53.83 -54.66 2.30
N GLY A 51 -52.92 -54.65 1.32
CA GLY A 51 -53.17 -54.21 -0.06
C GLY A 51 -52.05 -53.39 -0.68
N THR A 52 -52.42 -52.49 -1.60
CA THR A 52 -51.48 -51.64 -2.34
C THR A 52 -51.96 -50.21 -2.36
N SER A 53 -51.04 -49.24 -2.43
CA SER A 53 -51.39 -47.87 -2.78
C SER A 53 -50.30 -47.19 -3.59
N GLU A 54 -50.71 -46.24 -4.43
CA GLU A 54 -49.83 -45.43 -5.26
C GLU A 54 -50.30 -43.97 -5.18
N ARG A 55 -49.38 -43.06 -4.88
CA ARG A 55 -49.60 -41.62 -4.82
C ARG A 55 -48.58 -40.93 -5.73
N HIS A 56 -49.05 -40.10 -6.65
CA HIS A 56 -48.21 -39.25 -7.48
C HIS A 56 -48.60 -37.80 -7.25
N VAL A 57 -47.65 -36.97 -6.82
CA VAL A 57 -47.82 -35.52 -6.65
C VAL A 57 -46.77 -34.83 -7.50
N LYS A 58 -47.17 -33.85 -8.30
CA LYS A 58 -46.24 -32.96 -8.99
C LYS A 58 -46.64 -31.52 -8.77
N VAL A 59 -45.71 -30.71 -8.30
CA VAL A 59 -45.87 -29.25 -8.15
C VAL A 59 -44.82 -28.54 -9.01
N SER A 60 -45.20 -27.39 -9.55
CA SER A 60 -44.38 -26.55 -10.43
C SER A 60 -44.51 -25.10 -9.99
N PHE A 61 -43.40 -24.40 -9.93
CA PHE A 61 -43.29 -23.02 -9.45
C PHE A 61 -42.68 -22.15 -10.53
N VAL A 62 -43.21 -20.95 -10.72
CA VAL A 62 -42.63 -19.94 -11.60
C VAL A 62 -42.39 -18.69 -10.80
N ASN A 63 -41.13 -18.36 -10.49
CA ASN A 63 -40.79 -17.14 -9.77
C ASN A 63 -41.53 -17.00 -8.40
N ALA A 64 -41.62 -18.11 -7.66
CA ALA A 64 -42.31 -18.22 -6.38
C ALA A 64 -41.41 -17.78 -5.22
N LEU A 65 -41.93 -16.93 -4.33
CA LEU A 65 -41.29 -16.58 -3.06
C LEU A 65 -41.83 -17.53 -1.96
N PRO A 66 -40.97 -18.18 -1.16
CA PRO A 66 -41.44 -19.05 -0.08
C PRO A 66 -42.33 -18.30 0.91
N THR A 67 -43.45 -18.89 1.31
CA THR A 67 -44.46 -18.22 2.14
C THR A 67 -43.99 -17.94 3.55
N LEU A 68 -43.10 -18.78 4.12
CA LEU A 68 -42.50 -18.57 5.44
C LEU A 68 -41.74 -17.25 5.59
N HIS A 69 -41.39 -16.59 4.47
CA HIS A 69 -40.64 -15.34 4.44
C HIS A 69 -41.47 -14.14 3.93
N ARG A 70 -42.80 -14.27 3.85
CA ARG A 70 -43.69 -13.13 3.58
C ARG A 70 -43.98 -12.42 4.91
N ASP A 71 -43.83 -11.10 4.95
CA ASP A 71 -44.18 -10.31 6.14
C ASP A 71 -45.64 -10.57 6.54
N ASP A 72 -45.89 -10.84 7.83
CA ASP A 72 -47.20 -11.15 8.42
C ASP A 72 -48.29 -10.07 8.15
N ASP A 73 -47.91 -8.89 7.66
CA ASP A 73 -48.79 -7.74 7.41
C ASP A 73 -49.57 -7.81 6.09
N ILE A 74 -49.31 -8.76 5.20
CA ILE A 74 -50.11 -8.98 3.99
C ILE A 74 -50.95 -10.25 4.17
N VAL A 75 -52.15 -10.07 4.73
CA VAL A 75 -53.20 -11.09 4.82
C VAL A 75 -53.78 -11.36 3.42
N ASP A 76 -52.97 -11.87 2.49
CA ASP A 76 -53.46 -12.52 1.27
C ASP A 76 -53.69 -14.01 1.56
N LEU A 77 -54.71 -14.28 2.39
CA LEU A 77 -55.22 -15.64 2.63
C LEU A 77 -55.79 -16.29 1.35
N ASN A 78 -55.84 -15.57 0.23
CA ASN A 78 -56.32 -16.08 -1.05
C ASN A 78 -55.20 -16.52 -2.00
N PHE A 79 -53.93 -16.44 -1.58
CA PHE A 79 -52.82 -16.97 -2.36
C PHE A 79 -52.83 -16.44 -3.80
N THR A 80 -53.15 -15.16 -4.00
CA THR A 80 -53.32 -14.59 -5.36
C THR A 80 -51.98 -14.43 -6.08
N ASP A 81 -50.90 -14.34 -5.32
CA ASP A 81 -49.51 -14.34 -5.82
C ASP A 81 -48.83 -15.72 -5.79
N ASP A 82 -49.56 -16.79 -5.45
CA ASP A 82 -49.00 -18.15 -5.51
C ASP A 82 -48.82 -18.61 -6.94
N LYS A 83 -47.56 -18.57 -7.38
CA LYS A 83 -47.14 -19.02 -8.71
C LYS A 83 -46.85 -20.52 -8.78
N GLY A 84 -47.42 -21.28 -7.83
CA GLY A 84 -47.34 -22.73 -7.78
C GLY A 84 -48.59 -23.38 -8.36
N THR A 85 -48.40 -24.32 -9.26
CA THR A 85 -49.46 -25.19 -9.78
C THR A 85 -49.05 -26.63 -9.63
N GLY A 86 -49.99 -27.51 -9.30
CA GLY A 86 -49.69 -28.92 -9.18
C GLY A 86 -50.86 -29.82 -9.52
N ASN A 87 -50.57 -31.12 -9.50
CA ASN A 87 -51.53 -32.19 -9.57
C ASN A 87 -51.20 -33.27 -8.54
N VAL A 88 -52.22 -34.01 -8.13
CA VAL A 88 -52.13 -35.18 -7.25
C VAL A 88 -53.04 -36.27 -7.79
N THR A 89 -52.57 -37.50 -7.73
CA THR A 89 -53.38 -38.71 -7.94
C THR A 89 -53.06 -39.69 -6.83
N TYR A 90 -54.07 -40.41 -6.36
CA TYR A 90 -53.91 -41.45 -5.37
C TYR A 90 -54.87 -42.59 -5.69
N HIS A 91 -54.33 -43.80 -5.69
CA HIS A 91 -55.07 -45.04 -5.81
C HIS A 91 -54.66 -45.96 -4.67
N ALA A 92 -55.63 -46.58 -4.00
CA ALA A 92 -55.36 -47.59 -2.99
C ALA A 92 -56.36 -48.73 -3.10
N GLU A 93 -55.91 -49.96 -2.90
CA GLU A 93 -56.74 -51.15 -2.81
C GLU A 93 -56.50 -51.84 -1.47
N ALA A 94 -57.58 -52.29 -0.83
CA ALA A 94 -57.50 -53.03 0.42
C ALA A 94 -57.93 -54.49 0.23
N TYR A 95 -57.23 -55.41 0.90
CA TYR A 95 -57.45 -56.85 0.85
C TYR A 95 -57.51 -57.47 2.26
N ILE A 96 -58.43 -58.42 2.48
CA ILE A 96 -58.45 -59.30 3.67
C ILE A 96 -58.57 -60.74 3.18
N GLY A 97 -57.65 -61.61 3.58
CA GLY A 97 -57.65 -63.02 3.19
C GLY A 97 -57.60 -63.24 1.68
N GLY A 98 -56.91 -62.36 0.95
CA GLY A 98 -56.81 -62.39 -0.52
C GLY A 98 -58.04 -61.85 -1.27
N LYS A 99 -59.10 -61.42 -0.57
CA LYS A 99 -60.28 -60.82 -1.20
C LYS A 99 -60.20 -59.29 -1.13
N LYS A 100 -60.38 -58.62 -2.26
CA LYS A 100 -60.52 -57.15 -2.33
C LYS A 100 -61.78 -56.73 -1.59
N ILE A 101 -61.63 -55.84 -0.62
CA ILE A 101 -62.70 -55.37 0.26
C ILE A 101 -63.07 -53.90 0.04
N GLY A 102 -62.18 -53.14 -0.58
CA GLY A 102 -62.40 -51.74 -0.92
C GLY A 102 -61.28 -51.13 -1.76
N TYR A 103 -61.50 -49.91 -2.22
CA TYR A 103 -60.50 -49.09 -2.88
C TYR A 103 -60.76 -47.60 -2.64
N THR A 104 -59.73 -46.77 -2.79
CA THR A 104 -59.82 -45.31 -2.76
C THR A 104 -59.18 -44.78 -4.03
N ASP A 105 -59.92 -43.92 -4.74
CA ASP A 105 -59.40 -43.13 -5.85
C ASP A 105 -59.58 -41.66 -5.51
N CYS A 106 -58.51 -40.87 -5.58
CA CYS A 106 -58.63 -39.43 -5.59
C CYS A 106 -57.71 -38.78 -6.62
N SER A 107 -58.14 -37.62 -7.10
CA SER A 107 -57.32 -36.78 -7.96
C SER A 107 -57.55 -35.32 -7.60
N GLY A 108 -56.56 -34.50 -7.87
CA GLY A 108 -56.62 -33.08 -7.59
C GLY A 108 -55.68 -32.32 -8.53
N GLY A 109 -56.05 -31.10 -8.85
CA GLY A 109 -55.22 -30.18 -9.60
C GLY A 109 -55.54 -28.76 -9.17
N GLY A 110 -54.56 -27.88 -9.20
CA GLY A 110 -54.78 -26.48 -8.83
C GLY A 110 -53.55 -25.82 -8.23
N LYS A 111 -53.79 -24.90 -7.30
CA LYS A 111 -52.74 -24.15 -6.61
C LYS A 111 -51.85 -25.08 -5.79
N SER A 112 -50.59 -24.70 -5.70
CA SER A 112 -49.59 -25.34 -4.84
C SER A 112 -48.73 -24.25 -4.20
N GLU A 113 -48.21 -24.55 -3.03
CA GLU A 113 -47.46 -23.58 -2.23
C GLU A 113 -46.00 -23.99 -2.17
N LEU A 114 -45.09 -23.04 -2.39
CA LEU A 114 -43.69 -23.21 -1.98
C LEU A 114 -43.61 -22.65 -0.57
N HIS A 115 -43.64 -23.53 0.43
CA HIS A 115 -43.75 -23.12 1.82
C HIS A 115 -42.42 -22.57 2.34
N GLU A 116 -41.33 -23.30 2.09
CA GLU A 116 -40.02 -23.02 2.63
C GLU A 116 -38.91 -23.40 1.64
N VAL A 117 -37.88 -22.56 1.54
CA VAL A 117 -36.58 -22.92 0.96
C VAL A 117 -35.47 -22.37 1.85
N VAL A 118 -34.75 -23.24 2.54
CA VAL A 118 -33.60 -22.86 3.39
C VAL A 118 -32.32 -23.37 2.73
N VAL A 119 -31.36 -22.48 2.52
CA VAL A 119 -30.00 -22.83 2.11
C VAL A 119 -29.07 -22.50 3.27
N ASP A 120 -28.41 -23.53 3.81
CA ASP A 120 -27.43 -23.40 4.88
C ASP A 120 -26.02 -23.50 4.28
N GLU A 121 -25.36 -22.35 4.14
CA GLU A 121 -23.98 -22.31 3.62
C GLU A 121 -22.96 -22.77 4.66
N GLU A 122 -23.28 -22.75 5.97
CA GLU A 122 -22.38 -23.17 7.05
C GLU A 122 -22.36 -24.70 7.15
N ASP A 123 -23.54 -25.31 7.18
CA ASP A 123 -23.69 -26.77 7.23
C ASP A 123 -23.64 -27.43 5.83
N ASN A 124 -23.46 -26.62 4.78
CA ASN A 124 -23.40 -27.01 3.37
C ASN A 124 -24.57 -27.94 2.96
N ASN A 125 -25.80 -27.56 3.32
CA ASN A 125 -27.01 -28.31 3.01
C ASN A 125 -28.19 -27.38 2.65
N TYR A 126 -29.31 -27.98 2.24
CA TYR A 126 -30.55 -27.24 2.02
C TYR A 126 -31.80 -28.06 2.37
N ARG A 127 -32.91 -27.34 2.53
CA ARG A 127 -34.25 -27.87 2.77
C ARG A 127 -35.27 -27.18 1.86
N ILE A 128 -36.23 -27.95 1.35
CA ILE A 128 -37.36 -27.48 0.54
C ILE A 128 -38.63 -28.08 1.11
N HIS A 129 -39.66 -27.26 1.31
CA HIS A 129 -41.01 -27.71 1.67
C HIS A 129 -42.01 -27.13 0.67
N ALA A 130 -42.75 -27.99 -0.01
CA ALA A 130 -43.83 -27.62 -0.90
C ALA A 130 -45.13 -28.32 -0.50
N MET A 131 -46.26 -27.66 -0.70
CA MET A 131 -47.60 -28.21 -0.47
C MET A 131 -48.30 -28.42 -1.82
N GLY A 132 -48.70 -29.66 -2.11
CA GLY A 132 -49.45 -30.01 -3.30
C GLY A 132 -50.92 -29.57 -3.24
N PRO A 133 -51.67 -29.68 -4.34
CA PRO A 133 -53.11 -29.40 -4.31
C PRO A 133 -53.86 -30.46 -3.48
N GLY A 134 -55.07 -30.13 -3.02
CA GLY A 134 -55.94 -31.08 -2.34
C GLY A 134 -56.42 -32.21 -3.27
N CYS A 135 -56.31 -33.45 -2.81
CA CYS A 135 -56.84 -34.64 -3.49
C CYS A 135 -58.28 -34.91 -3.04
N ILE A 136 -59.23 -34.94 -3.99
CA ILE A 136 -60.66 -35.19 -3.73
C ILE A 136 -61.10 -36.41 -4.55
N GLY A 137 -61.91 -37.28 -3.97
CA GLY A 137 -62.29 -38.52 -4.64
C GLY A 137 -63.32 -39.35 -3.89
N THR A 138 -63.21 -40.67 -4.02
CA THR A 138 -64.18 -41.60 -3.47
C THR A 138 -63.48 -42.82 -2.89
N THR A 139 -63.91 -43.22 -1.70
CA THR A 139 -63.57 -44.50 -1.09
C THR A 139 -64.75 -45.45 -1.19
N VAL A 140 -64.53 -46.64 -1.74
CA VAL A 140 -65.54 -47.71 -1.82
C VAL A 140 -65.16 -48.81 -0.85
N TYR A 141 -66.10 -49.18 0.02
CA TYR A 141 -65.96 -50.21 1.04
C TYR A 141 -67.18 -51.13 0.99
N GLU A 142 -66.99 -52.46 0.82
CA GLU A 142 -68.10 -53.44 0.77
C GLU A 142 -69.29 -53.01 -0.13
N GLY A 143 -69.00 -52.31 -1.23
CA GLY A 143 -70.00 -51.80 -2.18
C GLY A 143 -70.66 -50.47 -1.81
N LYS A 144 -70.25 -49.80 -0.73
CA LYS A 144 -70.70 -48.45 -0.35
C LYS A 144 -69.61 -47.43 -0.69
N ALA A 145 -69.99 -46.36 -1.39
CA ALA A 145 -69.12 -45.25 -1.74
C ALA A 145 -69.28 -44.09 -0.73
N GLU A 146 -68.16 -43.55 -0.25
CA GLU A 146 -68.06 -42.37 0.61
C GLU A 146 -67.07 -41.37 -0.03
N GLU A 147 -67.28 -40.08 0.22
CA GLU A 147 -66.40 -39.01 -0.29
C GLU A 147 -65.03 -39.07 0.39
N TYR A 148 -63.96 -38.84 -0.38
CA TYR A 148 -62.59 -38.78 0.11
C TYR A 148 -62.02 -37.38 -0.10
N GLY A 149 -61.27 -36.88 0.90
CA GLY A 149 -60.58 -35.59 0.84
C GLY A 149 -61.43 -34.39 1.28
N PRO A 150 -60.94 -33.16 1.08
CA PRO A 150 -59.64 -32.82 0.48
C PRO A 150 -58.46 -33.20 1.39
N GLU A 151 -57.48 -33.93 0.84
CA GLU A 151 -56.20 -34.22 1.51
C GLU A 151 -55.06 -33.48 0.79
N ILE A 152 -54.28 -32.68 1.52
CA ILE A 152 -53.10 -32.01 0.99
C ILE A 152 -51.89 -32.92 1.22
N THR A 153 -51.00 -33.02 0.24
CA THR A 153 -49.73 -33.76 0.40
C THR A 153 -48.56 -32.79 0.41
N ASP A 154 -47.76 -32.87 1.47
CA ASP A 154 -46.49 -32.19 1.58
C ASP A 154 -45.39 -32.94 0.83
N ILE A 155 -44.51 -32.19 0.15
CA ILE A 155 -43.25 -32.68 -0.39
C ILE A 155 -42.14 -31.98 0.38
N ILE A 156 -41.44 -32.74 1.22
CA ILE A 156 -40.34 -32.25 2.06
C ILE A 156 -39.04 -32.89 1.60
N VAL A 157 -38.07 -32.04 1.27
CA VAL A 157 -36.68 -32.40 1.00
C VAL A 157 -35.86 -31.80 2.12
N SER A 158 -35.17 -32.61 2.92
CA SER A 158 -34.36 -32.13 4.05
C SER A 158 -32.96 -32.73 4.02
N ASP A 159 -32.01 -31.94 4.52
CA ASP A 159 -30.62 -32.36 4.76
C ASP A 159 -29.87 -32.80 3.50
N GLU A 160 -30.24 -32.23 2.35
CA GLU A 160 -29.58 -32.54 1.08
C GLU A 160 -28.31 -31.70 0.90
N PRO A 161 -27.21 -32.28 0.39
CA PRO A 161 -25.94 -31.59 0.28
C PRO A 161 -26.01 -30.42 -0.70
N LEU A 162 -25.48 -29.27 -0.29
CA LEU A 162 -25.43 -28.07 -1.11
C LEU A 162 -24.36 -28.22 -2.19
N GLY A 163 -24.81 -28.29 -3.44
CA GLY A 163 -23.98 -28.17 -4.63
C GLY A 163 -23.93 -26.72 -5.12
N ASN A 164 -24.77 -26.39 -6.11
CA ASN A 164 -24.93 -25.03 -6.58
C ASN A 164 -26.05 -24.33 -5.79
N LYS A 165 -25.73 -23.26 -5.05
CA LYS A 165 -26.73 -22.52 -4.24
C LYS A 165 -27.85 -21.84 -5.04
N ASN A 166 -27.66 -21.67 -6.35
CA ASN A 166 -28.67 -21.14 -7.26
C ASN A 166 -29.44 -22.25 -8.00
N MET A 167 -29.10 -23.53 -7.81
CA MET A 167 -29.76 -24.66 -8.45
C MET A 167 -29.83 -25.86 -7.50
N LEU A 168 -31.00 -26.04 -6.87
CA LEU A 168 -31.28 -27.16 -5.97
C LEU A 168 -31.95 -28.26 -6.77
N ALA A 169 -31.26 -29.37 -7.02
CA ALA A 169 -31.81 -30.46 -7.80
C ALA A 169 -31.31 -31.81 -7.29
N GLY A 170 -32.16 -32.83 -7.38
CA GLY A 170 -31.81 -34.16 -6.91
C GLY A 170 -32.98 -35.14 -6.98
N THR A 171 -32.68 -36.36 -6.56
CA THR A 171 -33.66 -37.44 -6.41
C THR A 171 -33.30 -38.27 -5.19
N ARG A 172 -34.28 -38.55 -4.35
CA ARG A 172 -34.12 -39.39 -3.16
C ARG A 172 -35.21 -40.44 -3.12
N THR A 173 -34.81 -41.69 -2.96
CA THR A 173 -35.73 -42.81 -2.74
C THR A 173 -35.51 -43.38 -1.34
N THR A 174 -36.58 -43.43 -0.54
CA THR A 174 -36.60 -44.09 0.76
C THR A 174 -37.49 -45.32 0.68
N VAL A 175 -37.05 -46.42 1.28
CA VAL A 175 -37.83 -47.65 1.42
C VAL A 175 -37.96 -47.94 2.91
N VAL A 176 -39.20 -47.99 3.40
CA VAL A 176 -39.51 -48.30 4.80
C VAL A 176 -40.20 -49.66 4.83
N ASP A 177 -39.57 -50.63 5.49
CA ASP A 177 -40.20 -51.90 5.84
C ASP A 177 -41.00 -51.71 7.14
N LEU A 178 -42.30 -52.01 7.10
CA LEU A 178 -43.21 -51.85 8.24
C LEU A 178 -43.07 -52.99 9.27
N GLY A 179 -42.33 -54.05 8.94
CA GLY A 179 -42.11 -55.20 9.80
C GLY A 179 -43.33 -56.12 9.94
N GLY A 180 -43.10 -57.37 10.34
CA GLY A 180 -44.17 -58.32 10.66
C GLY A 180 -45.13 -58.64 9.50
N ASP A 181 -44.59 -58.75 8.28
CA ASP A 181 -45.32 -58.97 7.02
C ASP A 181 -46.27 -57.83 6.61
N LEU A 182 -46.22 -56.67 7.27
CA LEU A 182 -47.12 -55.53 6.98
C LEU A 182 -46.86 -54.86 5.62
N GLY A 183 -45.70 -55.08 5.00
CA GLY A 183 -45.35 -54.57 3.68
C GLY A 183 -44.29 -53.48 3.68
N THR A 184 -44.07 -52.89 2.51
CA THR A 184 -43.05 -51.87 2.27
C THR A 184 -43.67 -50.59 1.70
N VAL A 185 -43.17 -49.44 2.14
CA VAL A 185 -43.48 -48.13 1.56
C VAL A 185 -42.23 -47.61 0.87
N THR A 186 -42.31 -47.40 -0.44
CA THR A 186 -41.27 -46.76 -1.24
C THR A 186 -41.70 -45.32 -1.56
N THR A 187 -40.91 -44.33 -1.17
CA THR A 187 -41.16 -42.91 -1.51
C THR A 187 -39.98 -42.40 -2.32
N THR A 188 -40.24 -41.89 -3.53
CA THR A 188 -39.25 -41.22 -4.39
C THR A 188 -39.63 -39.77 -4.53
N ILE A 189 -38.73 -38.87 -4.16
CA ILE A 189 -38.89 -37.43 -4.36
C ILE A 189 -37.86 -36.98 -5.38
N THR A 190 -38.30 -36.29 -6.43
CA THR A 190 -37.43 -35.65 -7.43
C THR A 190 -37.68 -34.15 -7.42
N TRP A 191 -36.64 -33.35 -7.36
CA TRP A 191 -36.77 -31.89 -7.34
C TRP A 191 -35.76 -31.23 -8.27
N SER A 192 -36.14 -30.06 -8.77
CA SER A 192 -35.28 -29.15 -9.51
C SER A 192 -35.82 -27.75 -9.34
N LEU A 193 -35.11 -26.89 -8.60
CA LEU A 193 -35.42 -25.49 -8.36
C LEU A 193 -34.22 -24.64 -8.75
N SER A 194 -34.47 -23.59 -9.51
CA SER A 194 -33.50 -22.57 -9.88
C SER A 194 -33.85 -21.25 -9.20
N ARG A 195 -32.86 -20.63 -8.58
CA ARG A 195 -32.97 -19.32 -7.96
C ARG A 195 -32.94 -18.25 -9.05
N GLU A 196 -33.85 -17.29 -9.02
CA GLU A 196 -33.75 -16.11 -9.89
C GLU A 196 -32.55 -15.27 -9.43
N THR A 197 -31.49 -15.19 -10.24
CA THR A 197 -30.34 -14.31 -9.98
C THR A 197 -30.64 -12.91 -10.48
N THR A 198 -30.30 -11.90 -9.68
CA THR A 198 -30.17 -10.53 -10.20
C THR A 198 -28.85 -10.44 -10.93
N ASP A 199 -28.87 -10.40 -12.26
CA ASP A 199 -27.66 -10.18 -13.08
C ASP A 199 -27.14 -8.72 -12.97
N ALA A 200 -27.40 -8.06 -11.84
CA ALA A 200 -26.97 -6.70 -11.58
C ALA A 200 -25.58 -6.71 -10.96
N GLU A 201 -24.74 -5.76 -11.35
CA GLU A 201 -23.35 -5.68 -10.91
C GLU A 201 -23.01 -4.27 -10.46
N LEU A 202 -22.22 -4.14 -9.39
CA LEU A 202 -21.66 -2.88 -8.93
C LEU A 202 -20.29 -2.66 -9.56
N ILE A 203 -20.13 -1.58 -10.32
CA ILE A 203 -18.85 -1.11 -10.85
C ILE A 203 -18.32 0.02 -9.98
N VAL A 204 -17.08 -0.13 -9.54
CA VAL A 204 -16.33 0.85 -8.75
C VAL A 204 -15.28 1.51 -9.65
N THR A 205 -15.35 2.83 -9.78
CA THR A 205 -14.47 3.60 -10.66
C THR A 205 -13.75 4.70 -9.87
N PRO A 206 -12.51 4.45 -9.40
CA PRO A 206 -11.67 5.50 -8.85
C PRO A 206 -11.24 6.48 -9.95
N GLU A 207 -11.42 7.78 -9.71
CA GLU A 207 -11.02 8.83 -10.63
C GLU A 207 -9.50 8.85 -10.80
N ASN A 208 -9.04 8.93 -12.05
CA ASN A 208 -7.60 8.99 -12.38
C ASN A 208 -6.78 7.82 -11.76
N TYR A 209 -7.39 6.64 -11.64
CA TYR A 209 -6.86 5.51 -10.86
C TYR A 209 -5.40 5.12 -11.19
N HIS A 210 -5.04 5.17 -12.46
CA HIS A 210 -3.70 4.79 -12.93
C HIS A 210 -2.62 5.81 -12.57
N ASP A 211 -3.03 7.05 -12.31
CA ASP A 211 -2.15 8.20 -12.21
C ASP A 211 -2.17 8.88 -10.84
N TRP A 212 -3.14 8.55 -10.00
CA TRP A 212 -3.29 9.13 -8.68
C TRP A 212 -2.23 8.61 -7.72
N MET A 213 -1.63 9.54 -6.98
CA MET A 213 -0.67 9.26 -5.90
C MET A 213 -1.07 10.10 -4.68
N PRO A 214 -0.95 9.55 -3.47
CA PRO A 214 -1.26 10.26 -2.23
C PRO A 214 -0.33 11.47 -2.02
N GLU A 215 -0.87 12.65 -1.80
CA GLU A 215 -0.09 13.82 -1.38
C GLU A 215 -0.47 14.21 0.04
N PRO A 216 0.50 14.61 0.89
CA PRO A 216 0.22 15.03 2.24
C PRO A 216 -0.42 16.43 2.25
N GLY A 217 -1.17 16.73 3.31
CA GLY A 217 -1.58 18.11 3.58
C GLY A 217 -0.49 18.88 4.34
N ILE A 218 -0.88 19.98 4.97
CA ILE A 218 0.06 20.81 5.73
C ILE A 218 0.36 20.26 7.14
N ASN A 219 -0.46 19.32 7.63
CA ASN A 219 -0.29 18.59 8.89
C ASN A 219 -1.17 17.33 8.91
N GLU A 220 -1.01 16.50 9.94
CA GLU A 220 -1.66 15.18 10.10
C GLU A 220 -3.22 15.22 10.15
N MET A 221 -3.80 16.40 10.35
CA MET A 221 -5.26 16.60 10.45
C MET A 221 -5.87 17.24 9.21
N ILE A 222 -5.04 17.77 8.30
CA ILE A 222 -5.48 18.41 7.08
C ILE A 222 -5.09 17.52 5.92
N LYS A 223 -6.09 17.07 5.15
CA LYS A 223 -5.85 16.30 3.92
C LYS A 223 -5.02 17.10 2.92
N GLY A 224 -4.18 16.39 2.16
CA GLY A 224 -3.58 16.89 0.92
C GLY A 224 -4.55 16.72 -0.23
N ASN A 225 -4.22 15.84 -1.17
CA ASN A 225 -5.08 15.57 -2.31
C ASN A 225 -6.15 14.51 -2.01
N THR A 226 -7.07 14.32 -2.96
CA THR A 226 -8.20 13.39 -2.84
C THR A 226 -8.35 12.54 -4.09
N ILE A 227 -8.92 11.35 -3.95
CA ILE A 227 -9.43 10.55 -5.06
C ILE A 227 -10.93 10.36 -4.91
N ARG A 228 -11.68 10.56 -5.99
CA ARG A 228 -13.12 10.29 -6.04
C ARG A 228 -13.36 8.84 -6.41
N ILE A 229 -14.25 8.17 -5.68
CA ILE A 229 -14.70 6.82 -5.97
C ILE A 229 -16.14 6.91 -6.47
N ASP A 230 -16.35 6.58 -7.73
CA ASP A 230 -17.68 6.49 -8.33
C ASP A 230 -18.21 5.06 -8.24
N LEU A 231 -19.49 4.93 -7.89
CA LEU A 231 -20.20 3.67 -7.72
C LEU A 231 -21.38 3.65 -8.68
N LYS A 232 -21.51 2.60 -9.47
CA LYS A 232 -22.62 2.48 -10.40
C LYS A 232 -23.09 1.04 -10.51
N VAL A 233 -24.38 0.84 -10.28
CA VAL A 233 -25.00 -0.48 -10.47
C VAL A 233 -25.61 -0.55 -11.87
N HIS A 234 -25.27 -1.61 -12.59
CA HIS A 234 -25.76 -1.89 -13.93
C HIS A 234 -26.60 -3.16 -13.92
N GLY A 235 -27.69 -3.19 -14.69
CA GLY A 235 -28.37 -4.44 -15.00
C GLY A 235 -27.62 -5.23 -16.09
N PRO A 236 -28.01 -6.50 -16.32
CA PRO A 236 -27.39 -7.36 -17.33
C PRO A 236 -27.38 -6.66 -18.69
N ASN A 237 -26.24 -6.68 -19.39
CA ASN A 237 -26.11 -6.10 -20.73
C ASN A 237 -26.59 -4.62 -20.84
N GLY A 238 -26.49 -3.85 -19.75
CA GLY A 238 -26.92 -2.45 -19.71
C GLY A 238 -28.44 -2.25 -19.62
N GLN A 239 -29.20 -3.31 -19.33
CA GLN A 239 -30.65 -3.22 -19.12
C GLN A 239 -30.98 -2.44 -17.83
N PRO A 240 -32.19 -1.86 -17.75
CA PRO A 240 -32.66 -1.19 -16.54
C PRO A 240 -32.62 -2.11 -15.32
N LEU A 241 -32.25 -1.54 -14.16
CA LEU A 241 -32.25 -2.28 -12.90
C LEU A 241 -33.67 -2.73 -12.54
N ARG A 242 -33.81 -4.02 -12.23
CA ARG A 242 -35.07 -4.59 -11.74
C ARG A 242 -35.39 -4.16 -10.31
N SER A 243 -34.36 -3.89 -9.51
CA SER A 243 -34.43 -3.46 -8.12
C SER A 243 -33.50 -2.26 -7.94
N ARG A 244 -34.01 -1.17 -7.34
CA ARG A 244 -33.22 0.04 -7.12
C ARG A 244 -32.23 -0.18 -5.99
N VAL A 245 -31.10 0.53 -6.06
CA VAL A 245 -30.13 0.58 -4.97
C VAL A 245 -30.70 1.40 -3.81
N ARG A 246 -30.63 0.87 -2.60
CA ARG A 246 -30.96 1.56 -1.35
C ARG A 246 -29.76 2.35 -0.82
N SER A 247 -28.60 1.70 -0.75
CA SER A 247 -27.37 2.29 -0.20
C SER A 247 -26.13 1.59 -0.70
N PHE A 248 -24.97 2.21 -0.45
CA PHE A 248 -23.66 1.61 -0.62
C PHE A 248 -22.92 1.57 0.71
N GLU A 249 -22.22 0.47 0.98
CA GLU A 249 -21.32 0.31 2.12
C GLU A 249 -19.89 0.16 1.59
N LEU A 250 -18.96 0.97 2.07
CA LEU A 250 -17.56 0.91 1.67
C LEU A 250 -16.65 0.77 2.88
N ARG A 251 -15.55 0.05 2.72
CA ARG A 251 -14.54 -0.15 3.76
C ARG A 251 -13.14 0.08 3.20
N LEU A 252 -12.32 0.74 4.00
CA LEU A 252 -10.87 0.82 3.84
C LEU A 252 -10.25 -0.18 4.81
N SER A 253 -9.39 -1.05 4.32
CA SER A 253 -8.66 -2.05 5.09
C SER A 253 -7.19 -2.02 4.71
N ASN A 254 -6.33 -2.61 5.56
CA ASN A 254 -4.88 -2.58 5.36
C ASN A 254 -4.36 -1.15 5.08
N THR A 255 -4.91 -0.17 5.80
CA THR A 255 -4.57 1.24 5.64
C THR A 255 -3.31 1.55 6.43
N SER A 256 -2.36 2.25 5.80
CA SER A 256 -1.15 2.70 6.46
C SER A 256 -1.45 3.69 7.59
N LYS A 257 -0.55 3.75 8.57
CA LYS A 257 -0.59 4.62 9.75
C LYS A 257 0.82 5.16 10.01
N GLU A 258 1.46 5.70 8.97
CA GLU A 258 2.81 6.23 9.08
C GLU A 258 2.85 7.38 10.10
N PRO A 259 3.91 7.52 10.91
CA PRO A 259 4.04 8.68 11.78
C PRO A 259 4.13 9.97 10.95
N GLY A 260 3.36 11.02 11.29
CA GLY A 260 3.47 12.31 10.60
C GLY A 260 2.80 12.34 9.22
N ILE A 261 3.32 13.17 8.30
CA ILE A 261 2.78 13.31 6.94
C ILE A 261 3.79 12.93 5.84
N VAL A 262 5.07 12.90 6.20
CA VAL A 262 6.22 12.47 5.39
C VAL A 262 7.37 12.11 6.35
N LEU A 263 8.52 11.70 5.82
CA LEU A 263 9.70 11.27 6.57
C LEU A 263 10.19 12.23 7.66
N ASN A 264 10.12 13.54 7.42
CA ASN A 264 10.72 14.56 8.29
C ASN A 264 9.70 15.55 8.89
N ALA A 265 8.41 15.43 8.57
CA ALA A 265 7.41 16.40 9.01
C ALA A 265 6.11 15.73 9.55
N PRO A 266 5.53 16.29 10.63
CA PRO A 266 6.14 17.26 11.53
C PRO A 266 7.33 16.64 12.29
N VAL A 267 8.19 17.48 12.88
CA VAL A 267 9.35 17.03 13.68
C VAL A 267 8.96 16.15 14.86
N THR A 268 7.75 16.37 15.40
CA THR A 268 7.12 15.56 16.44
C THR A 268 5.72 15.18 15.96
N PRO A 269 5.49 13.96 15.48
CA PRO A 269 4.17 13.50 15.06
C PRO A 269 3.21 13.42 16.25
N LEU A 270 1.93 13.71 16.00
CA LEU A 270 0.89 13.87 17.01
C LEU A 270 -0.18 12.78 16.97
N THR A 271 -0.36 12.10 15.84
CA THR A 271 -1.52 11.25 15.59
C THR A 271 -1.14 9.87 15.06
N THR A 272 -2.06 8.91 15.21
CA THR A 272 -1.96 7.54 14.67
C THR A 272 -3.18 7.19 13.81
N PHE A 273 -3.87 8.22 13.31
CA PHE A 273 -5.02 8.02 12.45
C PHE A 273 -4.59 7.42 11.10
N PRO A 274 -5.45 6.66 10.42
CA PRO A 274 -5.17 6.12 9.09
C PRO A 274 -4.73 7.19 8.08
N ASP A 275 -3.79 6.89 7.19
CA ASP A 275 -3.27 7.89 6.25
C ASP A 275 -4.23 8.20 5.11
N LEU A 276 -5.10 7.25 4.77
CA LEU A 276 -6.19 7.41 3.80
C LEU A 276 -7.55 7.29 4.51
N ARG A 277 -8.43 8.27 4.31
CA ARG A 277 -9.70 8.36 5.06
C ARG A 277 -10.86 8.74 4.14
N PHE A 278 -12.04 8.16 4.36
CA PHE A 278 -13.26 8.67 3.76
C PHE A 278 -13.57 10.08 4.29
N LEU A 279 -13.96 10.98 3.38
CA LEU A 279 -14.36 12.33 3.75
C LEU A 279 -15.88 12.39 3.98
N PRO A 280 -16.36 12.99 5.08
CA PRO A 280 -17.80 13.20 5.30
C PRO A 280 -18.45 13.98 4.15
N GLN A 281 -19.65 13.56 3.73
CA GLN A 281 -20.47 14.24 2.71
C GLN A 281 -21.95 14.23 3.13
N SER A 282 -22.78 15.07 2.53
CA SER A 282 -24.19 15.23 2.94
C SER A 282 -25.02 13.94 2.82
N ASN A 283 -24.68 13.06 1.88
CA ASN A 283 -25.34 11.77 1.65
C ASN A 283 -24.52 10.57 2.13
N ALA A 284 -23.41 10.79 2.84
CA ALA A 284 -22.52 9.73 3.30
C ALA A 284 -22.14 9.88 4.78
N ALA A 285 -22.54 8.91 5.59
CA ALA A 285 -22.08 8.79 6.97
C ALA A 285 -20.74 8.07 7.00
N VAL A 286 -19.75 8.62 7.70
CA VAL A 286 -18.44 8.00 7.88
C VAL A 286 -18.22 7.61 9.34
N SER A 287 -17.63 6.45 9.57
CA SER A 287 -17.39 5.89 10.90
C SER A 287 -16.09 5.10 10.94
N ASP A 288 -15.77 4.50 12.10
CA ASP A 288 -14.61 3.61 12.28
C ASP A 288 -13.27 4.26 11.90
N GLU A 289 -12.90 5.36 12.57
CA GLU A 289 -11.73 6.17 12.23
C GLU A 289 -11.71 6.61 10.74
N PHE A 290 -12.90 6.90 10.18
CA PHE A 290 -13.10 7.26 8.78
C PHE A 290 -12.74 6.12 7.78
N GLN A 291 -12.74 4.87 8.23
CA GLN A 291 -12.47 3.68 7.41
C GLN A 291 -13.74 2.98 6.93
N LYS A 292 -14.92 3.38 7.41
CA LYS A 292 -16.21 2.91 6.88
C LYS A 292 -17.04 4.09 6.36
N ALA A 293 -17.66 3.93 5.20
CA ALA A 293 -18.63 4.87 4.65
C ALA A 293 -19.95 4.16 4.30
N ASP A 294 -21.07 4.74 4.73
CA ASP A 294 -22.42 4.32 4.39
C ASP A 294 -23.08 5.46 3.57
N ILE A 295 -23.36 5.21 2.30
CA ILE A 295 -23.84 6.20 1.33
C ILE A 295 -25.30 5.92 0.97
N GLY A 296 -26.19 6.88 1.21
CA GLY A 296 -27.58 6.80 0.75
C GLY A 296 -27.68 6.99 -0.77
N CYS A 297 -28.46 6.14 -1.44
CA CYS A 297 -28.66 6.21 -2.90
C CYS A 297 -29.98 6.92 -3.24
N LEU A 298 -29.90 8.13 -3.80
CA LEU A 298 -31.07 8.95 -4.13
C LEU A 298 -31.64 8.66 -5.52
N ASP A 299 -30.78 8.37 -6.50
CA ASP A 299 -31.18 8.09 -7.88
C ASP A 299 -31.54 6.61 -8.12
N GLY A 300 -31.28 5.75 -7.11
CA GLY A 300 -31.54 4.32 -7.15
C GLY A 300 -30.52 3.51 -7.95
N SER A 301 -29.38 4.08 -8.36
CA SER A 301 -28.38 3.36 -9.17
C SER A 301 -26.92 3.78 -8.99
N SER A 302 -26.64 4.97 -8.44
CA SER A 302 -25.27 5.50 -8.35
C SER A 302 -24.96 6.20 -7.03
N GLY A 303 -23.67 6.28 -6.73
CA GLY A 303 -23.14 6.96 -5.56
C GLY A 303 -21.70 7.41 -5.81
N SER A 304 -21.20 8.28 -4.93
CA SER A 304 -19.79 8.66 -4.95
C SER A 304 -19.31 9.02 -3.56
N ILE A 305 -18.03 8.83 -3.29
CA ILE A 305 -17.36 9.29 -2.06
C ILE A 305 -15.95 9.78 -2.38
N LEU A 306 -15.37 10.60 -1.50
CA LEU A 306 -13.98 11.02 -1.59
C LEU A 306 -13.14 10.28 -0.54
N ILE A 307 -11.95 9.83 -0.95
CA ILE A 307 -10.88 9.42 -0.04
C ILE A 307 -9.84 10.55 -0.04
N GLY A 308 -9.50 11.06 1.14
CA GLY A 308 -8.45 12.05 1.33
C GLY A 308 -7.14 11.42 1.78
N SER A 309 -6.04 11.93 1.26
CA SER A 309 -4.68 11.56 1.67
C SER A 309 -4.19 12.48 2.78
N PHE A 310 -3.59 11.92 3.83
CA PHE A 310 -2.99 12.65 4.95
C PHE A 310 -1.48 12.41 5.08
N ASP A 311 -0.93 11.45 4.33
CA ASP A 311 0.49 11.13 4.25
C ASP A 311 0.94 10.96 2.79
N GLY A 312 2.17 11.34 2.45
CA GLY A 312 2.71 11.23 1.09
C GLY A 312 2.93 9.79 0.60
N GLY A 313 2.99 8.81 1.50
CA GLY A 313 3.14 7.39 1.23
C GLY A 313 1.87 6.57 1.46
N GLY A 314 0.74 7.23 1.79
CA GLY A 314 -0.47 6.55 2.26
C GLY A 314 -1.03 5.50 1.31
N TYR A 315 -1.39 4.32 1.83
CA TYR A 315 -2.00 3.23 1.06
C TYR A 315 -3.14 2.56 1.83
N THR A 316 -4.07 1.94 1.10
CA THR A 316 -5.21 1.17 1.64
C THR A 316 -5.76 0.18 0.60
N THR A 317 -6.61 -0.74 1.03
CA THR A 317 -7.44 -1.60 0.17
C THR A 317 -8.91 -1.22 0.36
N LEU A 318 -9.56 -0.83 -0.73
CA LEU A 318 -10.97 -0.47 -0.76
C LEU A 318 -11.83 -1.68 -1.15
N THR A 319 -12.92 -1.89 -0.42
CA THR A 319 -14.03 -2.76 -0.83
C THR A 319 -15.34 -1.98 -0.82
N ALA A 320 -16.28 -2.35 -1.70
CA ALA A 320 -17.59 -1.71 -1.81
C ALA A 320 -18.69 -2.74 -2.01
N VAL A 321 -19.85 -2.49 -1.41
CA VAL A 321 -21.06 -3.32 -1.53
C VAL A 321 -22.26 -2.42 -1.79
N ALA A 322 -23.06 -2.73 -2.81
CA ALA A 322 -24.37 -2.11 -3.00
C ALA A 322 -25.44 -2.96 -2.30
N ILE A 323 -26.38 -2.31 -1.62
CA ILE A 323 -27.55 -2.95 -1.04
C ILE A 323 -28.78 -2.50 -1.82
N LEU A 324 -29.51 -3.44 -2.41
CA LEU A 324 -30.73 -3.15 -3.18
C LEU A 324 -31.97 -3.06 -2.26
N GLN A 325 -33.08 -2.60 -2.81
CA GLN A 325 -34.36 -2.48 -2.09
C GLN A 325 -34.92 -3.83 -1.61
N ASP A 326 -34.59 -4.92 -2.30
CA ASP A 326 -34.94 -6.31 -1.93
C ASP A 326 -33.93 -6.94 -0.94
N ASN A 327 -33.04 -6.14 -0.35
CA ASN A 327 -31.94 -6.55 0.53
C ASN A 327 -30.85 -7.42 -0.10
N SER A 328 -30.88 -7.65 -1.42
CA SER A 328 -29.74 -8.28 -2.10
C SER A 328 -28.48 -7.41 -2.02
N ARG A 329 -27.31 -8.06 -1.99
CA ARG A 329 -26.00 -7.44 -1.83
C ARG A 329 -25.16 -7.72 -3.07
N LEU A 330 -24.60 -6.67 -3.67
CA LEU A 330 -23.74 -6.77 -4.85
C LEU A 330 -22.33 -6.32 -4.49
N GLU A 331 -21.32 -7.18 -4.71
CA GLU A 331 -19.92 -6.81 -4.55
C GLU A 331 -19.46 -5.86 -5.66
N GLY A 332 -18.63 -4.90 -5.29
CA GLY A 332 -18.09 -3.91 -6.22
C GLY A 332 -16.85 -4.42 -6.94
N HIS A 333 -16.90 -4.40 -8.28
CA HIS A 333 -15.79 -4.77 -9.14
C HIS A 333 -15.11 -3.53 -9.73
N LEU A 334 -13.78 -3.51 -9.72
CA LEU A 334 -12.97 -2.42 -10.25
C LEU A 334 -13.15 -2.27 -11.77
N LEU A 335 -13.62 -1.09 -12.19
CA LEU A 335 -13.74 -0.59 -13.58
C LEU A 335 -14.67 -1.38 -14.52
N ILE A 336 -14.76 -2.70 -14.37
CA ILE A 336 -15.49 -3.62 -15.24
C ILE A 336 -16.10 -4.79 -14.44
N SER A 337 -17.10 -5.43 -15.03
CA SER A 337 -17.65 -6.71 -14.57
C SER A 337 -16.54 -7.74 -14.36
N GLY A 338 -16.57 -8.45 -13.24
CA GLY A 338 -15.56 -9.46 -12.89
C GLY A 338 -14.15 -8.90 -12.59
N GLY A 339 -13.99 -7.58 -12.50
CA GLY A 339 -12.75 -6.95 -12.02
C GLY A 339 -12.47 -7.26 -10.55
N ASN A 340 -11.31 -6.84 -10.05
CA ASN A 340 -10.93 -7.08 -8.64
C ASN A 340 -11.92 -6.42 -7.68
N THR A 341 -12.29 -7.14 -6.62
CA THR A 341 -13.16 -6.66 -5.53
C THR A 341 -12.39 -6.02 -4.39
N GLU A 342 -11.12 -6.41 -4.23
CA GLU A 342 -10.14 -5.72 -3.38
C GLU A 342 -9.35 -4.71 -4.22
N ILE A 343 -9.63 -3.43 -4.00
CA ILE A 343 -9.15 -2.36 -4.86
C ILE A 343 -8.04 -1.61 -4.12
N PRO A 344 -6.76 -1.82 -4.48
CA PRO A 344 -5.69 -1.06 -3.84
C PRO A 344 -5.77 0.42 -4.24
N ILE A 345 -5.77 1.32 -3.25
CA ILE A 345 -5.67 2.77 -3.42
C ILE A 345 -4.39 3.25 -2.69
N PRO A 346 -3.41 3.87 -3.36
CA PRO A 346 -3.32 4.03 -4.82
C PRO A 346 -3.21 2.67 -5.53
N LYS A 347 -3.36 2.68 -6.86
CA LYS A 347 -3.02 1.50 -7.67
C LYS A 347 -1.56 1.13 -7.40
N ARG A 348 -1.31 -0.14 -7.08
CA ARG A 348 0.03 -0.67 -6.77
C ARG A 348 0.15 -2.16 -7.13
N ALA A 349 1.37 -2.66 -7.16
CA ALA A 349 1.63 -4.09 -7.31
C ALA A 349 1.24 -4.85 -6.03
N ALA A 350 0.99 -6.16 -6.13
CA ALA A 350 0.49 -6.95 -4.99
C ALA A 350 1.46 -7.02 -3.79
N ASN A 351 2.75 -6.85 -4.04
CA ASN A 351 3.84 -6.95 -3.07
C ASN A 351 4.56 -5.61 -2.83
N SER A 352 3.91 -4.49 -3.14
CA SER A 352 4.49 -3.16 -2.96
C SER A 352 3.43 -2.20 -2.42
N ASN A 353 3.88 -1.28 -1.56
CA ASN A 353 3.09 -0.18 -1.03
C ASN A 353 3.24 1.11 -1.85
N ILE A 354 4.10 1.10 -2.87
CA ILE A 354 4.41 2.24 -3.72
C ILE A 354 3.36 2.36 -4.84
N ALA A 355 2.87 3.57 -5.12
CA ALA A 355 1.97 3.79 -6.24
C ALA A 355 2.63 3.38 -7.57
N LEU A 356 1.90 2.60 -8.37
CA LEU A 356 2.38 2.01 -9.62
C LEU A 356 2.95 3.06 -10.59
N LYS A 357 2.39 4.28 -10.58
CA LYS A 357 2.91 5.40 -11.38
C LYS A 357 4.34 5.77 -11.03
N TRP A 358 4.63 5.99 -9.75
CA TRP A 358 5.99 6.32 -9.30
C TRP A 358 6.91 5.12 -9.47
N TRP A 359 6.42 3.92 -9.14
CA TRP A 359 7.18 2.68 -9.28
C TRP A 359 7.68 2.46 -10.71
N ASN A 360 6.81 2.58 -11.71
CA ASN A 360 7.16 2.45 -13.12
C ASN A 360 8.13 3.55 -13.60
N ALA A 361 7.96 4.79 -13.09
CA ALA A 361 8.83 5.90 -13.47
C ALA A 361 10.27 5.73 -12.97
N ASN A 362 10.46 4.93 -11.92
CA ASN A 362 11.74 4.74 -11.23
C ASN A 362 12.32 3.32 -11.40
N ASN A 363 11.99 2.63 -12.50
CA ASN A 363 12.49 1.29 -12.83
C ASN A 363 12.13 0.18 -11.83
N ASN A 364 10.95 0.29 -11.20
CA ASN A 364 10.34 -0.78 -10.43
C ASN A 364 11.17 -1.27 -9.21
N PRO A 365 11.65 -0.38 -8.33
CA PRO A 365 12.44 -0.79 -7.17
C PRO A 365 11.59 -1.61 -6.19
N ALA A 366 12.26 -2.47 -5.40
CA ALA A 366 11.62 -3.06 -4.23
C ALA A 366 11.42 -1.97 -3.16
N ASP A 367 10.41 -2.09 -2.31
CA ASP A 367 10.09 -1.07 -1.30
C ASP A 367 11.26 -0.77 -0.35
N ASP A 368 12.13 -1.75 -0.09
CA ASP A 368 13.30 -1.69 0.79
C ASP A 368 14.64 -1.43 0.06
N TYR A 369 14.60 -1.11 -1.25
CA TYR A 369 15.78 -0.83 -2.06
C TYR A 369 16.50 0.45 -1.59
N ASP A 370 17.81 0.35 -1.29
CA ASP A 370 18.74 1.43 -0.86
C ASP A 370 20.15 1.06 -1.37
N ASP A 371 20.27 0.86 -2.68
CA ASP A 371 21.46 0.32 -3.36
C ASP A 371 21.98 1.27 -4.45
N GLU A 372 21.57 2.53 -4.41
CA GLU A 372 21.99 3.60 -5.32
C GLU A 372 23.51 3.72 -5.32
N THR A 373 24.07 4.10 -6.47
CA THR A 373 25.52 4.20 -6.65
C THR A 373 25.92 5.61 -7.06
N SER A 374 27.14 6.01 -6.70
CA SER A 374 27.74 7.24 -7.23
C SER A 374 29.16 6.98 -7.73
N ALA A 375 29.54 7.65 -8.82
CA ALA A 375 30.82 7.40 -9.48
C ALA A 375 32.00 7.62 -8.53
N GLY A 376 32.91 6.65 -8.46
CA GLY A 376 34.10 6.70 -7.61
C GLY A 376 33.85 6.39 -6.13
N ASN A 377 32.60 6.27 -5.68
CA ASN A 377 32.25 5.80 -4.34
C ASN A 377 31.96 4.29 -4.36
N LYS A 378 32.48 3.55 -3.39
CA LYS A 378 32.29 2.09 -3.27
C LYS A 378 31.17 1.70 -2.30
N ASN A 379 30.67 2.65 -1.51
CA ASN A 379 29.58 2.41 -0.58
C ASN A 379 28.28 2.70 -1.31
N ASN A 380 27.42 1.70 -1.50
CA ASN A 380 26.08 1.84 -2.08
C ASN A 380 25.08 2.30 -1.01
N GLY A 381 23.95 2.85 -1.45
CA GLY A 381 22.89 3.33 -0.57
C GLY A 381 23.23 4.64 0.14
N ASP A 382 22.22 5.44 0.43
CA ASP A 382 22.34 6.65 1.24
C ASP A 382 21.59 6.58 2.58
N GLY A 383 20.89 5.46 2.81
CA GLY A 383 20.12 5.19 4.01
C GLY A 383 18.62 5.48 3.86
N LEU A 384 18.13 5.80 2.66
CA LEU A 384 16.71 5.91 2.35
C LEU A 384 16.26 4.75 1.46
N THR A 385 15.16 4.11 1.82
CA THR A 385 14.59 3.09 0.94
C THR A 385 13.68 3.69 -0.12
N ALA A 386 13.43 2.95 -1.21
CA ALA A 386 12.53 3.41 -2.27
C ALA A 386 11.11 3.77 -1.77
N TYR A 387 10.60 3.09 -0.73
CA TYR A 387 9.34 3.51 -0.10
C TYR A 387 9.47 4.84 0.63
N GLU A 388 10.57 5.06 1.34
CA GLU A 388 10.85 6.33 2.03
C GLU A 388 11.00 7.47 1.02
N GLU A 389 11.74 7.27 -0.06
CA GLU A 389 11.91 8.22 -1.16
C GLU A 389 10.60 8.51 -1.89
N TYR A 390 9.80 7.47 -2.15
CA TYR A 390 8.44 7.61 -2.63
C TYR A 390 7.64 8.48 -1.66
N ARG A 391 7.52 8.12 -0.39
CA ARG A 391 6.77 8.87 0.63
C ARG A 391 7.21 10.34 0.71
N GLY A 392 8.52 10.57 0.58
CA GLY A 392 9.13 11.86 0.33
C GLY A 392 9.41 12.68 1.59
N VAL A 393 9.73 13.95 1.40
CA VAL A 393 10.15 14.89 2.44
C VAL A 393 9.47 16.26 2.26
N ILE A 394 9.38 17.04 3.34
CA ILE A 394 9.21 18.49 3.27
C ILE A 394 10.58 19.14 3.21
N SER A 395 10.91 19.73 2.07
CA SER A 395 12.13 20.51 1.84
C SER A 395 11.76 21.93 1.46
N ARG A 396 12.17 22.90 2.27
CA ARG A 396 11.88 24.33 2.09
C ARG A 396 10.38 24.62 1.95
N GLY A 397 9.58 23.99 2.81
CA GLY A 397 8.14 24.15 2.95
C GLY A 397 7.32 23.44 1.88
N LYS A 398 7.94 22.56 1.07
CA LYS A 398 7.26 21.85 -0.02
C LYS A 398 7.49 20.35 0.07
N HIS A 399 6.42 19.58 -0.13
CA HIS A 399 6.53 18.14 -0.34
C HIS A 399 7.26 17.85 -1.65
N LYS A 400 8.18 16.89 -1.60
CA LYS A 400 8.88 16.33 -2.74
C LYS A 400 9.11 14.84 -2.50
N ARG A 401 8.89 14.05 -3.55
CA ARG A 401 9.42 12.68 -3.62
C ARG A 401 10.88 12.74 -4.07
N LEU A 402 11.65 11.73 -3.69
CA LEU A 402 13.07 11.58 -4.02
C LEU A 402 13.24 10.53 -5.14
N ASP A 403 14.49 10.28 -5.56
CA ASP A 403 14.79 9.42 -6.71
C ASP A 403 15.66 8.22 -6.30
N PRO A 404 15.12 6.97 -6.34
CA PRO A 404 15.82 5.73 -5.96
C PRO A 404 16.96 5.35 -6.92
N ALA A 405 17.34 6.22 -7.84
CA ALA A 405 18.53 6.07 -8.66
C ALA A 405 19.63 7.07 -8.29
N GLU A 406 19.35 8.07 -7.46
CA GLU A 406 20.28 9.13 -7.08
C GLU A 406 20.61 9.09 -5.60
N LYS A 407 21.90 9.11 -5.26
CA LYS A 407 22.31 9.26 -3.87
C LYS A 407 22.07 10.67 -3.36
N GLU A 408 21.57 10.76 -2.14
CA GLU A 408 21.13 12.00 -1.54
C GLU A 408 21.75 12.25 -0.17
N VAL A 409 21.92 13.53 0.16
CA VAL A 409 22.40 13.94 1.47
C VAL A 409 21.59 15.14 1.95
N GLY A 410 21.04 15.02 3.16
CA GLY A 410 20.36 16.12 3.82
C GLY A 410 21.33 17.19 4.31
N VAL A 411 21.03 18.46 4.05
CA VAL A 411 21.75 19.62 4.61
C VAL A 411 20.74 20.54 5.27
N TRP A 412 20.89 20.72 6.57
CA TRP A 412 20.07 21.62 7.39
C TRP A 412 20.77 22.97 7.53
N MET A 413 20.06 24.03 7.15
CA MET A 413 20.55 25.41 7.16
C MET A 413 19.47 26.37 7.64
N LYS A 414 19.87 27.54 8.15
CA LYS A 414 18.92 28.62 8.43
C LYS A 414 18.36 29.19 7.13
N PRO A 415 17.05 29.49 7.02
CA PRO A 415 16.45 30.04 5.81
C PRO A 415 17.15 31.29 5.27
N GLY A 416 17.59 32.19 6.16
CA GLY A 416 18.31 33.41 5.80
C GLY A 416 19.76 33.20 5.35
N GLU A 417 20.30 31.98 5.43
CA GLU A 417 21.68 31.66 5.07
C GLU A 417 21.79 30.81 3.78
N VAL A 418 20.66 30.32 3.24
CA VAL A 418 20.64 29.44 2.05
C VAL A 418 21.43 30.02 0.87
N PHE A 419 21.29 31.32 0.60
CA PHE A 419 21.97 31.97 -0.52
C PHE A 419 23.50 32.01 -0.36
N LEU A 420 23.99 32.01 0.87
CA LEU A 420 25.43 32.01 1.19
C LEU A 420 26.06 30.66 0.84
N TYR A 421 25.28 29.58 0.92
CA TYR A 421 25.80 28.23 0.80
C TYR A 421 25.59 27.58 -0.58
N ARG A 422 24.77 28.20 -1.43
CA ARG A 422 24.33 27.63 -2.72
C ARG A 422 25.49 27.18 -3.61
N GLU A 423 26.52 28.00 -3.77
CA GLU A 423 27.63 27.69 -4.68
C GLU A 423 28.50 26.54 -4.17
N GLY A 424 28.76 26.48 -2.85
CA GLY A 424 29.48 25.36 -2.25
C GLY A 424 28.69 24.06 -2.26
N ILE A 425 27.37 24.12 -2.09
CA ILE A 425 26.49 22.96 -2.27
C ILE A 425 26.56 22.48 -3.73
N ARG A 426 26.47 23.39 -4.70
CA ARG A 426 26.56 23.04 -6.12
C ARG A 426 27.90 22.39 -6.48
N TRP A 427 29.01 22.88 -5.92
CA TRP A 427 30.32 22.26 -6.09
C TRP A 427 30.37 20.84 -5.50
N LEU A 428 29.71 20.62 -4.36
CA LEU A 428 29.58 19.27 -3.79
C LEU A 428 28.80 18.36 -4.73
N GLU A 429 27.60 18.75 -5.14
CA GLU A 429 26.73 17.95 -6.02
C GLU A 429 27.45 17.60 -7.34
N ASN A 430 28.07 18.59 -7.98
CA ASN A 430 28.79 18.38 -9.24
C ASN A 430 30.01 17.47 -9.08
N SER A 431 30.67 17.50 -7.91
CA SER A 431 31.89 16.74 -7.68
C SER A 431 31.63 15.31 -7.22
N THR A 432 30.55 15.06 -6.48
CA THR A 432 30.22 13.73 -5.93
C THR A 432 29.16 12.98 -6.74
N GLY A 433 28.40 13.69 -7.58
CA GLY A 433 27.22 13.16 -8.26
C GLY A 433 26.00 12.94 -7.36
N MET A 434 26.06 13.40 -6.10
CA MET A 434 24.97 13.27 -5.13
C MET A 434 24.06 14.49 -5.17
N LYS A 435 22.79 14.33 -4.81
CA LYS A 435 21.85 15.43 -4.62
C LYS A 435 21.83 15.91 -3.19
N VAL A 436 21.70 17.23 -3.02
CA VAL A 436 21.57 17.83 -1.68
C VAL A 436 20.13 18.21 -1.40
N ILE A 437 19.54 17.56 -0.40
CA ILE A 437 18.20 17.89 0.10
C ILE A 437 18.34 18.99 1.15
N GLN A 438 17.74 20.15 0.90
CA GLN A 438 17.90 21.32 1.77
C GLN A 438 16.75 21.40 2.79
N PHE A 439 17.10 21.52 4.07
CA PHE A 439 16.15 21.62 5.17
C PHE A 439 16.28 22.92 5.96
N SER A 440 15.16 23.39 6.49
CA SER A 440 15.03 24.55 7.38
C SER A 440 14.80 24.13 8.84
N ASP A 441 14.88 25.09 9.78
CA ASP A 441 14.83 24.83 11.24
C ASP A 441 13.57 24.09 11.74
N ASN A 442 12.45 24.12 11.01
CA ASN A 442 11.20 23.45 11.39
C ASN A 442 10.98 22.12 10.67
N GLU A 443 11.94 21.68 9.85
CA GLU A 443 11.83 20.48 9.01
C GLU A 443 12.71 19.34 9.52
N ILE A 444 13.66 19.63 10.41
CA ILE A 444 14.59 18.65 10.97
C ILE A 444 14.71 18.91 12.47
N GLY A 445 14.57 17.84 13.26
CA GLY A 445 14.70 17.91 14.71
C GLY A 445 16.13 18.18 15.18
N PRO A 446 16.33 18.49 16.48
CA PRO A 446 17.67 18.70 17.04
C PRO A 446 18.56 17.46 16.99
N ASP A 447 17.98 16.26 16.85
CA ASP A 447 18.68 14.99 16.61
C ASP A 447 19.15 14.82 15.15
N ARG A 448 18.79 15.76 14.27
CA ARG A 448 19.15 15.85 12.85
C ARG A 448 18.64 14.70 11.98
N ARG A 449 17.79 13.84 12.53
CA ARG A 449 17.35 12.64 11.83
C ARG A 449 16.34 13.04 10.75
N LEU A 450 16.65 12.67 9.50
CA LEU A 450 15.87 13.06 8.33
C LEU A 450 14.64 12.19 8.18
N ASN A 451 14.81 10.87 8.20
CA ASN A 451 13.72 9.90 8.13
C ASN A 451 13.16 9.56 9.51
N LYS A 452 13.06 10.52 10.43
CA LYS A 452 12.64 10.29 11.81
C LYS A 452 11.25 9.64 11.92
N ASN A 453 10.36 9.97 11.01
CA ASN A 453 8.99 9.52 11.02
C ASN A 453 8.81 8.19 10.26
N PHE A 454 9.77 7.27 10.35
CA PHE A 454 9.75 6.01 9.60
C PHE A 454 8.80 4.96 10.21
N GLN A 455 8.32 4.04 9.36
CA GLN A 455 7.71 2.79 9.80
C GLN A 455 7.82 1.69 8.73
N THR A 456 7.21 1.90 7.56
CA THR A 456 7.20 0.89 6.48
C THR A 456 8.52 0.86 5.72
N ALA A 457 9.02 -0.36 5.45
CA ALA A 457 10.23 -0.62 4.66
C ALA A 457 11.47 0.19 5.06
N HIS A 458 11.58 0.56 6.34
CA HIS A 458 12.72 1.30 6.87
C HIS A 458 13.90 0.38 7.19
N THR A 459 15.11 0.80 6.82
CA THR A 459 16.32 0.00 7.06
C THR A 459 17.39 0.75 7.86
N TYR A 460 17.60 2.05 7.63
CA TYR A 460 18.68 2.83 8.26
C TYR A 460 18.23 4.22 8.69
N ASP A 461 18.71 4.71 9.84
CA ASP A 461 18.55 6.11 10.23
C ASP A 461 19.47 7.00 9.37
N GLN A 462 18.90 7.97 8.65
CA GLN A 462 19.64 8.99 7.91
C GLN A 462 19.65 10.32 8.66
N TYR A 463 20.74 11.09 8.54
CA TYR A 463 20.94 12.32 9.30
C TYR A 463 21.34 13.50 8.39
N ALA A 464 20.68 14.64 8.58
CA ALA A 464 21.04 15.87 7.89
C ALA A 464 22.32 16.50 8.48
N LEU A 465 23.19 17.00 7.61
CA LEU A 465 24.37 17.77 7.96
C LEU A 465 23.98 19.21 8.33
N LYS A 466 24.22 19.60 9.57
CA LYS A 466 23.89 20.95 10.05
C LYS A 466 24.97 21.95 9.65
N LEU A 467 24.69 22.80 8.66
CA LEU A 467 25.59 23.86 8.21
C LEU A 467 25.28 25.16 8.94
N THR A 468 26.27 25.74 9.61
CA THR A 468 26.09 26.89 10.51
C THR A 468 27.20 27.92 10.33
N ARG A 469 26.81 29.19 10.18
CA ARG A 469 27.76 30.30 10.27
C ARG A 469 28.27 30.47 11.69
N ARG A 470 29.59 30.54 11.88
CA ARG A 470 30.22 30.73 13.19
C ARG A 470 31.57 31.43 13.05
N ASN A 471 31.87 32.33 14.00
CA ASN A 471 33.23 32.85 14.15
C ASN A 471 34.12 31.78 14.80
N LEU A 472 35.19 31.41 14.11
CA LEU A 472 36.18 30.43 14.49
C LEU A 472 37.46 31.13 14.95
N ARG A 473 38.44 30.34 15.40
CA ARG A 473 39.76 30.88 15.74
C ARG A 473 40.44 31.43 14.48
N SER A 474 41.30 32.43 14.66
CA SER A 474 42.08 33.01 13.55
C SER A 474 42.81 31.92 12.75
N GLY A 475 42.75 32.03 11.42
CA GLY A 475 43.33 31.09 10.46
C GLY A 475 42.47 29.87 10.12
N VAL A 476 41.28 29.72 10.70
CA VAL A 476 40.36 28.61 10.39
C VAL A 476 39.16 29.14 9.61
N LEU A 477 39.02 28.70 8.35
CA LEU A 477 37.95 29.14 7.44
C LEU A 477 36.64 28.37 7.65
N GLY A 478 36.78 27.08 7.99
CA GLY A 478 35.68 26.16 8.22
C GLY A 478 36.10 25.06 9.21
N ARG A 479 35.12 24.37 9.79
CA ARG A 479 35.37 23.24 10.67
C ARG A 479 34.17 22.29 10.78
N VAL A 480 34.41 21.00 10.60
CA VAL A 480 33.50 19.93 11.04
C VAL A 480 33.75 19.50 12.50
N SER A 481 32.71 19.10 13.22
CA SER A 481 32.83 18.58 14.59
C SER A 481 31.83 17.45 14.89
N PRO A 482 32.29 16.26 15.34
CA PRO A 482 33.66 15.73 15.24
C PRO A 482 34.13 15.60 13.78
N THR A 483 35.44 15.54 13.53
CA THR A 483 36.01 15.54 12.16
C THR A 483 37.16 14.53 11.97
N PRO A 484 37.26 13.92 10.77
CA PRO A 484 36.14 13.73 9.86
C PRO A 484 35.14 12.74 10.45
N GLY A 485 33.94 12.68 9.90
CA GLY A 485 32.92 11.78 10.39
C GLY A 485 31.89 11.50 9.32
N ILE A 486 30.89 10.70 9.68
CA ILE A 486 29.72 10.43 8.86
C ILE A 486 28.53 11.26 9.34
N PRO A 487 27.48 11.44 8.51
CA PRO A 487 26.33 12.26 8.88
C PRO A 487 25.71 11.89 10.23
N GLN A 488 25.69 10.60 10.60
CA GLN A 488 25.24 10.15 11.92
C GLN A 488 26.03 10.78 13.08
N THR A 489 27.36 10.84 12.96
CA THR A 489 28.25 11.28 14.04
C THR A 489 28.56 12.77 14.05
N VAL A 490 28.48 13.43 12.89
CA VAL A 490 28.84 14.84 12.71
C VAL A 490 27.76 15.72 13.27
N GLN A 491 28.08 16.54 14.27
CA GLN A 491 27.09 17.39 14.92
C GLN A 491 26.85 18.70 14.16
N ASN A 492 27.93 19.31 13.65
CA ASN A 492 27.88 20.59 12.96
C ASN A 492 29.02 20.72 11.94
N VAL A 493 28.72 21.47 10.88
CA VAL A 493 29.63 21.98 9.87
C VAL A 493 29.65 23.50 10.02
N PHE A 494 30.76 24.06 10.48
CA PHE A 494 30.91 25.50 10.75
C PHE A 494 31.60 26.21 9.60
N ILE A 495 31.08 27.36 9.19
CA ILE A 495 31.67 28.23 8.17
C ILE A 495 31.91 29.62 8.76
N ASP A 496 33.13 30.14 8.62
CA ASP A 496 33.50 31.47 9.06
C ASP A 496 33.76 32.42 7.88
N LEU A 497 32.69 33.12 7.47
CA LEU A 497 32.76 34.09 6.38
C LEU A 497 33.71 35.27 6.67
N THR A 498 33.95 35.60 7.93
CA THR A 498 34.88 36.67 8.31
C THR A 498 36.30 36.23 8.05
N GLN A 499 36.68 35.04 8.50
CA GLN A 499 37.99 34.48 8.25
C GLN A 499 38.24 34.20 6.77
N ILE A 500 37.22 33.77 6.03
CA ILE A 500 37.30 33.61 4.57
C ILE A 500 37.57 34.94 3.87
N SER A 501 36.84 36.00 4.22
CA SER A 501 37.06 37.35 3.67
C SER A 501 38.47 37.85 3.95
N GLN A 502 38.93 37.72 5.20
CA GLN A 502 40.29 38.10 5.59
C GLN A 502 41.36 37.33 4.82
N ARG A 503 41.16 36.04 4.58
CA ARG A 503 42.10 35.23 3.79
C ARG A 503 42.12 35.68 2.33
N TYR A 504 40.96 35.96 1.75
CA TYR A 504 40.88 36.47 0.37
C TYR A 504 41.59 37.84 0.23
N ASP A 505 41.36 38.76 1.16
CA ASP A 505 42.03 40.07 1.16
C ASP A 505 43.56 39.94 1.27
N GLN A 506 44.04 39.00 2.08
CA GLN A 506 45.48 38.68 2.16
C GLN A 506 46.03 38.20 0.81
N GLU A 507 45.32 37.30 0.13
CA GLU A 507 45.71 36.80 -1.19
C GLU A 507 45.74 37.90 -2.24
N GLU A 508 44.80 38.85 -2.20
CA GLU A 508 44.80 40.02 -3.07
C GLU A 508 45.97 40.97 -2.79
N LEU A 509 46.26 41.23 -1.51
CA LEU A 509 47.39 42.09 -1.13
C LEU A 509 48.72 41.50 -1.56
N GLU A 510 48.90 40.19 -1.34
CA GLU A 510 50.09 39.46 -1.80
C GLU A 510 50.18 39.39 -3.33
N ALA A 511 49.06 39.22 -4.05
CA ALA A 511 49.06 39.23 -5.51
C ALA A 511 49.45 40.60 -6.06
N ARG A 512 48.91 41.69 -5.49
CA ARG A 512 49.24 43.06 -5.86
C ARG A 512 50.71 43.39 -5.61
N SER A 513 51.29 42.95 -4.49
CA SER A 513 52.71 43.20 -4.18
C SER A 513 53.66 42.50 -5.17
N LEU A 514 53.20 41.40 -5.77
CA LEU A 514 53.93 40.64 -6.79
C LEU A 514 53.56 41.04 -8.23
N ASN A 515 52.67 42.03 -8.42
CA ASN A 515 52.13 42.44 -9.71
C ASN A 515 51.52 41.27 -10.53
N VAL A 516 50.78 40.41 -9.84
CA VAL A 516 50.03 39.28 -10.44
C VAL A 516 48.56 39.32 -10.03
N ALA A 517 47.70 38.57 -10.73
CA ALA A 517 46.29 38.44 -10.37
C ALA A 517 46.06 37.28 -9.40
N VAL A 518 45.05 37.41 -8.53
CA VAL A 518 44.47 36.26 -7.83
C VAL A 518 43.69 35.43 -8.85
N LEU A 519 43.84 34.11 -8.83
CA LEU A 519 43.28 33.19 -9.83
C LEU A 519 41.96 32.55 -9.40
N PHE A 520 41.31 33.16 -8.41
CA PHE A 520 39.99 32.79 -7.92
C PHE A 520 39.33 34.01 -7.28
N THR A 521 38.01 33.95 -7.15
CA THR A 521 37.19 34.98 -6.54
C THR A 521 36.91 34.68 -5.06
N HIS A 522 36.43 35.68 -4.34
CA HIS A 522 35.98 35.49 -2.96
C HIS A 522 34.84 34.46 -2.86
N GLU A 523 33.92 34.45 -3.82
CA GLU A 523 32.80 33.51 -3.88
C GLU A 523 33.30 32.06 -4.10
N GLU A 524 34.31 31.86 -4.94
CA GLU A 524 34.92 30.54 -5.14
C GLU A 524 35.65 30.04 -3.89
N LEU A 525 36.27 30.94 -3.10
CA LEU A 525 36.87 30.56 -1.83
C LEU A 525 35.80 30.12 -0.81
N ILE A 526 34.67 30.85 -0.73
CA ILE A 526 33.52 30.45 0.09
C ILE A 526 32.99 29.08 -0.36
N ALA A 527 32.76 28.91 -1.66
CA ALA A 527 32.26 27.67 -2.24
C ALA A 527 33.18 26.49 -1.93
N LYS A 528 34.49 26.65 -2.17
CA LYS A 528 35.51 25.66 -1.82
C LYS A 528 35.43 25.27 -0.35
N THR A 529 35.43 26.24 0.57
CA THR A 529 35.40 25.96 2.01
C THR A 529 34.14 25.18 2.38
N ILE A 530 32.97 25.53 1.87
CA ILE A 530 31.73 24.82 2.17
C ILE A 530 31.78 23.38 1.66
N SER A 531 32.14 23.15 0.39
CA SER A 531 32.23 21.80 -0.15
C SER A 531 33.30 20.96 0.56
N HIS A 532 34.39 21.60 0.97
CA HIS A 532 35.48 20.98 1.73
C HIS A 532 34.97 20.46 3.08
N GLU A 533 34.32 21.32 3.87
CA GLU A 533 33.79 20.92 5.17
C GLU A 533 32.63 19.92 5.03
N LEU A 534 31.76 20.05 4.03
CA LEU A 534 30.73 19.03 3.76
C LEU A 534 31.35 17.68 3.38
N GLY A 535 32.47 17.67 2.65
CA GLY A 535 33.23 16.45 2.36
C GLY A 535 33.76 15.77 3.62
N HIS A 536 34.34 16.53 4.57
CA HIS A 536 34.75 16.00 5.87
C HIS A 536 33.59 15.42 6.68
N ALA A 537 32.40 15.99 6.54
CA ALA A 537 31.19 15.51 7.18
C ALA A 537 30.63 14.20 6.56
N MET A 538 31.20 13.79 5.43
CA MET A 538 30.93 12.53 4.74
C MET A 538 32.18 11.64 4.69
N ASN A 539 33.05 11.75 5.69
CA ASN A 539 34.22 10.91 5.93
C ASN A 539 35.41 11.12 4.97
N ILE A 540 35.42 12.17 4.15
CA ILE A 540 36.59 12.49 3.33
C ILE A 540 37.70 13.07 4.22
N GLN A 541 38.90 12.52 4.16
CA GLN A 541 40.09 13.04 4.83
C GLN A 541 40.76 14.14 4.00
N HIS A 542 41.54 15.01 4.65
CA HIS A 542 42.51 15.84 3.92
C HIS A 542 43.47 14.98 3.10
N HIS A 543 44.09 15.53 2.05
CA HIS A 543 45.05 14.79 1.23
C HIS A 543 46.28 14.25 1.97
N GLY A 544 46.63 14.82 3.13
CA GLY A 544 47.73 14.34 3.98
C GLY A 544 47.57 14.78 5.42
N ASN A 545 48.26 14.08 6.33
CA ASN A 545 48.19 14.36 7.77
C ASN A 545 49.13 15.47 8.23
N HIS A 546 50.12 15.82 7.40
CA HIS A 546 51.07 16.89 7.73
C HIS A 546 50.38 18.26 7.61
N ILE A 547 50.30 18.95 8.74
CA ILE A 547 49.68 20.27 8.86
C ILE A 547 50.53 21.28 8.07
N ILE A 548 49.85 22.22 7.42
CA ILE A 548 50.49 23.36 6.79
C ILE A 548 51.24 24.18 7.86
N GLY A 549 52.55 24.29 7.70
CA GLY A 549 53.40 25.09 8.57
C GLY A 549 53.39 26.55 8.19
N SER A 550 53.86 27.41 9.10
CA SER A 550 54.06 28.84 8.84
C SER A 550 55.55 29.17 8.88
N ALA A 551 56.05 29.76 7.80
CA ALA A 551 57.37 30.36 7.75
C ALA A 551 57.26 31.85 8.10
N ASN A 552 58.09 32.28 9.06
CA ASN A 552 58.33 33.68 9.38
C ASN A 552 59.78 33.83 9.87
N VAL A 553 60.72 33.64 8.96
CA VAL A 553 62.15 33.54 9.27
C VAL A 553 62.96 34.47 8.38
N TRP A 554 63.87 35.23 8.99
CA TRP A 554 64.90 35.96 8.26
C TRP A 554 66.10 35.05 7.99
N VAL A 555 66.26 34.63 6.75
CA VAL A 555 67.38 33.80 6.29
C VAL A 555 68.59 34.70 6.07
N GLN A 556 69.55 34.64 6.98
CA GLN A 556 70.82 35.36 6.93
C GLN A 556 71.86 34.63 6.06
N GLN A 557 72.97 35.30 5.75
CA GLN A 557 74.08 34.68 5.04
C GLN A 557 74.71 33.54 5.86
N GLY A 558 75.02 32.41 5.23
CA GLY A 558 75.60 31.23 5.88
C GLY A 558 74.60 30.29 6.57
N VAL A 559 73.32 30.65 6.63
CA VAL A 559 72.25 29.75 7.09
C VAL A 559 71.96 28.73 5.98
N PRO A 560 71.94 27.41 6.26
CA PRO A 560 71.78 26.38 5.22
C PRO A 560 70.33 26.23 4.76
N VAL A 561 69.72 27.32 4.28
CA VAL A 561 68.38 27.36 3.71
C VAL A 561 68.47 27.81 2.25
N ARG A 562 67.95 26.98 1.36
CA ARG A 562 67.88 27.22 -0.09
C ARG A 562 66.45 27.56 -0.47
N ILE A 563 66.28 28.64 -1.21
CA ILE A 563 64.98 29.17 -1.61
C ILE A 563 64.96 29.23 -3.13
N PHE A 564 63.98 28.59 -3.76
CA PHE A 564 63.84 28.59 -5.21
C PHE A 564 62.57 29.31 -5.62
N HIS A 565 62.65 30.06 -6.72
CA HIS A 565 61.47 30.58 -7.40
C HIS A 565 60.60 29.44 -7.98
N PRO A 566 59.38 29.74 -8.47
CA PRO A 566 58.52 28.72 -9.04
C PRO A 566 59.21 27.89 -10.13
N TYR A 567 58.84 26.61 -10.22
CA TYR A 567 59.45 25.58 -11.05
C TYR A 567 60.89 25.22 -10.67
N GLY A 568 61.30 25.55 -9.44
CA GLY A 568 62.58 25.15 -8.87
C GLY A 568 63.79 25.92 -9.41
N THR A 569 63.58 26.98 -10.21
CA THR A 569 64.67 27.78 -10.78
C THR A 569 64.21 29.23 -11.07
N PRO A 570 65.11 30.24 -10.95
CA PRO A 570 66.43 30.18 -10.33
C PRO A 570 66.35 30.12 -8.78
N GLU A 571 67.49 29.85 -8.14
CA GLU A 571 67.64 29.98 -6.68
C GLU A 571 67.70 31.47 -6.29
N GLU A 572 66.94 31.85 -5.27
CA GLU A 572 67.00 33.17 -4.65
C GLU A 572 68.25 33.25 -3.78
N ASN A 573 69.18 34.12 -4.17
CA ASN A 573 70.49 34.29 -3.54
C ASN A 573 70.61 35.60 -2.75
N THR A 574 69.58 36.47 -2.78
CA THR A 574 69.55 37.71 -2.01
C THR A 574 69.46 37.38 -0.52
N ARG A 575 70.38 37.92 0.28
CA ARG A 575 70.38 37.74 1.74
C ARG A 575 70.63 39.10 2.42
N PRO A 576 69.95 39.42 3.53
CA PRO A 576 68.94 38.59 4.20
C PRO A 576 67.64 38.46 3.39
N TYR A 577 66.99 37.29 3.46
CA TYR A 577 65.70 37.03 2.83
C TYR A 577 64.64 36.79 3.89
N HIS A 578 63.48 37.45 3.81
CA HIS A 578 62.37 37.18 4.72
C HIS A 578 61.46 36.11 4.14
N LEU A 579 61.60 34.88 4.64
CA LEU A 579 60.71 33.79 4.30
C LEU A 579 59.42 33.94 5.10
N LEU A 580 58.40 34.49 4.45
CA LEU A 580 57.07 34.71 5.01
C LEU A 580 56.03 33.93 4.22
N GLY A 581 55.14 33.21 4.90
CA GLY A 581 54.00 32.52 4.29
C GLY A 581 53.79 31.11 4.84
N SER A 582 52.85 30.38 4.25
CA SER A 582 52.55 28.99 4.57
C SER A 582 53.43 28.02 3.75
N TYR A 583 53.71 26.85 4.29
CA TYR A 583 54.39 25.78 3.57
C TYR A 583 53.82 24.40 3.87
N SER A 584 54.00 23.47 2.94
CA SER A 584 53.67 22.06 3.12
C SER A 584 54.77 21.18 2.49
N ASP A 585 54.85 19.92 2.87
CA ASP A 585 55.82 18.96 2.37
C ASP A 585 55.16 17.90 1.48
N LYS A 586 56.00 17.04 0.90
CA LYS A 586 55.53 15.95 0.06
C LYS A 586 54.64 14.99 0.86
N GLY A 587 53.46 14.67 0.33
CA GLY A 587 52.46 13.85 1.02
C GLY A 587 51.58 14.64 2.00
N GLY A 588 51.84 15.93 2.24
CA GLY A 588 51.01 16.80 3.07
C GLY A 588 49.70 17.25 2.40
N GLN A 589 48.97 18.18 3.04
CA GLN A 589 47.63 18.63 2.59
C GLN A 589 47.60 19.30 1.20
N ALA A 590 48.74 19.78 0.70
CA ALA A 590 48.86 20.38 -0.64
C ALA A 590 49.19 19.36 -1.76
N SER A 591 49.32 18.08 -1.43
CA SER A 591 49.69 16.98 -2.35
C SER A 591 48.49 16.47 -3.16
N GLY A 592 48.73 15.61 -4.15
CA GLY A 592 47.71 14.98 -4.99
C GLY A 592 47.17 15.90 -6.08
N ASP A 593 45.96 15.59 -6.54
CA ASP A 593 45.31 16.32 -7.63
C ASP A 593 45.01 17.77 -7.23
N ILE A 594 45.60 18.73 -7.96
CA ILE A 594 45.45 20.16 -7.68
C ILE A 594 44.04 20.69 -7.98
N PHE A 595 43.27 19.96 -8.77
CA PHE A 595 41.87 20.30 -9.04
C PHE A 595 40.92 19.82 -7.93
N CYS A 596 41.42 19.11 -6.93
CA CYS A 596 40.61 18.63 -5.82
C CYS A 596 40.26 19.76 -4.82
N ILE A 597 39.02 19.77 -4.33
CA ILE A 597 38.53 20.63 -3.25
C ILE A 597 39.33 20.40 -1.96
N MET A 598 39.79 19.17 -1.73
CA MET A 598 40.59 18.78 -0.56
C MET A 598 42.07 19.17 -0.66
N ASN A 599 42.52 19.66 -1.81
CA ASN A 599 43.90 20.08 -2.02
C ASN A 599 44.12 21.54 -1.56
N TYR A 600 45.15 21.75 -0.73
CA TYR A 600 45.51 23.06 -0.16
C TYR A 600 46.57 23.84 -0.94
N ASN A 601 47.00 23.35 -2.11
CA ASN A 601 48.09 23.95 -2.88
C ASN A 601 47.91 25.47 -3.14
N PRO A 602 46.71 25.98 -3.53
CA PRO A 602 46.50 27.42 -3.71
C PRO A 602 46.68 28.26 -2.43
N LEU A 603 46.75 27.63 -1.26
CA LEU A 603 46.91 28.27 0.05
C LEU A 603 48.32 28.11 0.64
N CYS A 604 49.24 27.47 -0.09
CA CYS A 604 50.65 27.31 0.30
C CYS A 604 51.54 28.26 -0.49
N ASN A 605 52.40 29.03 0.20
CA ASN A 605 53.41 29.87 -0.46
C ASN A 605 54.63 29.05 -0.90
N TYR A 606 54.98 27.99 -0.16
CA TYR A 606 56.17 27.16 -0.43
C TYR A 606 55.90 25.66 -0.33
N SER A 607 56.58 24.89 -1.17
CA SER A 607 56.88 23.49 -0.91
C SER A 607 58.16 23.38 -0.09
N TYR A 608 58.15 22.50 0.92
CA TYR A 608 59.22 22.34 1.88
C TYR A 608 59.82 20.94 1.82
N LYS A 609 61.15 20.87 1.90
CA LYS A 609 61.90 19.62 2.02
C LYS A 609 63.09 19.81 2.95
N ARG A 610 63.18 18.97 3.98
CA ARG A 610 64.38 18.87 4.83
C ARG A 610 65.36 17.85 4.25
N LEU A 611 66.60 18.28 4.02
CA LEU A 611 67.75 17.44 3.69
C LEU A 611 68.69 17.35 4.91
N PRO A 612 69.65 16.42 4.95
CA PRO A 612 70.52 16.24 6.13
C PRO A 612 71.23 17.52 6.59
N ASP A 613 71.71 18.32 5.65
CA ASP A 613 72.52 19.52 5.94
C ASP A 613 71.85 20.83 5.50
N THR A 614 70.61 20.80 4.99
CA THR A 614 69.94 22.00 4.48
C THR A 614 68.42 21.87 4.45
N GLU A 615 67.72 23.00 4.55
CA GLU A 615 66.28 23.08 4.28
C GLU A 615 66.04 23.74 2.92
N VAL A 616 65.10 23.18 2.17
CA VAL A 616 64.76 23.64 0.82
C VAL A 616 63.31 24.13 0.80
N PHE A 617 63.13 25.37 0.38
CA PHE A 617 61.82 25.97 0.10
C PHE A 617 61.71 26.28 -1.39
N ILE A 618 60.64 25.83 -2.02
CA ILE A 618 60.36 26.10 -3.44
C ILE A 618 59.05 26.88 -3.50
N MET A 619 59.08 28.09 -4.05
CA MET A 619 57.89 28.92 -4.20
C MET A 619 56.85 28.20 -5.06
N VAL A 620 55.62 28.18 -4.57
CA VAL A 620 54.48 27.59 -5.27
C VAL A 620 53.95 28.63 -6.27
N PRO A 621 53.80 28.29 -7.57
CA PRO A 621 53.16 29.20 -8.50
C PRO A 621 51.68 29.36 -8.12
N ARG A 622 51.13 30.56 -8.30
CA ARG A 622 49.69 30.76 -8.11
C ARG A 622 48.92 29.89 -9.08
N ILE A 623 47.93 29.16 -8.57
CA ILE A 623 47.04 28.27 -9.32
C ILE A 623 45.58 28.50 -8.91
N PRO A 624 44.60 28.20 -9.78
CA PRO A 624 43.18 28.27 -9.44
C PRO A 624 42.80 27.31 -8.29
N LEU A 625 41.63 27.56 -7.68
CA LEU A 625 41.05 26.63 -6.71
C LEU A 625 40.53 25.36 -7.39
N GLY A 626 40.83 24.21 -6.79
CA GLY A 626 40.19 22.95 -7.14
C GLY A 626 38.69 22.95 -6.84
N GLN A 627 37.91 22.39 -7.77
CA GLN A 627 36.43 22.36 -7.75
C GLN A 627 35.85 20.94 -7.84
N ILE A 628 36.70 19.90 -7.87
CA ILE A 628 36.26 18.49 -7.94
C ILE A 628 36.66 17.70 -6.69
N MET A 629 36.11 16.50 -6.49
CA MET A 629 36.62 15.51 -5.54
C MET A 629 37.42 14.50 -6.36
N CYS A 630 38.69 14.28 -6.02
CA CYS A 630 39.54 13.40 -6.83
C CYS A 630 39.14 11.93 -6.69
N ASN A 631 39.40 11.15 -7.74
CA ASN A 631 39.21 9.69 -7.79
C ASN A 631 40.53 8.91 -7.66
N ASP A 632 41.65 9.61 -7.50
CA ASP A 632 42.99 9.04 -7.37
C ASP A 632 43.84 9.89 -6.42
N LYS A 633 44.95 9.33 -5.95
CA LYS A 633 45.91 10.02 -5.07
C LYS A 633 47.00 10.77 -5.84
N THR A 634 47.17 10.47 -7.12
CA THR A 634 48.27 10.93 -7.97
C THR A 634 48.30 12.45 -8.06
N GLY A 635 49.50 13.02 -7.92
CA GLY A 635 49.77 14.43 -8.12
C GLY A 635 49.54 14.84 -9.58
N THR A 636 48.81 15.93 -9.80
CA THR A 636 48.58 16.48 -11.16
C THR A 636 49.32 17.80 -11.36
N GLN A 637 49.59 18.17 -12.61
CA GLN A 637 50.33 19.38 -12.99
C GLN A 637 51.63 19.58 -12.18
N ILE A 638 51.74 20.64 -11.38
CA ILE A 638 52.93 20.93 -10.57
C ILE A 638 53.21 19.82 -9.54
N ASN A 639 52.17 19.15 -9.05
CA ASN A 639 52.31 18.00 -8.16
C ASN A 639 52.70 16.71 -8.88
N ALA A 640 52.63 16.64 -10.22
CA ALA A 640 53.20 15.53 -10.98
C ALA A 640 54.73 15.61 -11.06
N THR A 641 55.33 16.74 -10.67
CA THR A 641 56.77 16.94 -10.68
C THR A 641 57.42 16.50 -9.36
N VAL A 642 58.74 16.31 -9.39
CA VAL A 642 59.53 15.98 -8.19
C VAL A 642 59.80 17.17 -7.27
N TYR A 643 59.40 18.38 -7.68
CA TYR A 643 59.77 19.63 -7.00
C TYR A 643 58.76 20.06 -5.92
N TYR A 644 57.51 19.62 -6.03
CA TYR A 644 56.42 20.09 -5.17
C TYR A 644 55.91 18.97 -4.25
N PHE A 645 54.60 18.96 -3.99
CA PHE A 645 53.97 18.16 -2.97
C PHE A 645 53.76 16.69 -3.38
N GLY A 646 53.87 16.36 -4.67
CA GLY A 646 53.76 14.97 -5.15
C GLY A 646 52.35 14.37 -4.97
N ASP A 647 52.28 13.05 -4.86
CA ASP A 647 51.05 12.30 -4.61
C ASP A 647 50.53 12.50 -3.18
N ALA A 648 49.21 12.45 -3.02
CA ALA A 648 48.54 12.52 -1.72
C ALA A 648 48.69 11.21 -0.92
N GLU A 649 48.79 11.35 0.40
CA GLU A 649 48.76 10.20 1.33
C GLU A 649 47.35 9.57 1.34
N ASN A 650 46.32 10.41 1.47
CA ASN A 650 44.92 9.98 1.50
C ASN A 650 44.30 10.02 0.09
N GLY A 651 44.19 11.19 -0.55
CA GLY A 651 43.67 11.38 -1.92
C GLY A 651 42.39 10.59 -2.24
N ASN A 652 42.08 10.31 -3.51
CA ASN A 652 40.94 9.45 -3.90
C ASN A 652 39.65 9.72 -3.09
N CYS A 653 39.29 11.00 -2.96
CA CYS A 653 38.27 11.50 -2.06
C CYS A 653 36.90 10.84 -2.25
N LEU A 654 36.51 10.57 -3.50
CA LEU A 654 35.21 9.94 -3.80
C LEU A 654 35.05 8.56 -3.15
N SER A 655 36.14 7.77 -3.12
CA SER A 655 36.11 6.43 -2.53
C SER A 655 35.98 6.42 -1.01
N GLN A 656 36.20 7.57 -0.37
CA GLN A 656 36.14 7.71 1.08
C GLN A 656 34.74 8.04 1.60
N ILE A 657 33.81 8.43 0.71
CA ILE A 657 32.49 8.93 1.09
C ILE A 657 31.68 7.85 1.79
N LYS A 658 31.13 8.17 2.96
CA LYS A 658 30.22 7.32 3.73
C LYS A 658 28.99 8.13 4.17
N LEU A 659 27.82 7.69 3.73
CA LEU A 659 26.52 8.26 4.08
C LEU A 659 25.75 7.35 5.06
N LYS A 660 25.82 6.05 4.77
CA LYS A 660 25.34 4.92 5.55
C LYS A 660 26.35 4.43 6.57
#